data_AF-A0A2E1LGF5-F1
#
_entry.id   AF-A0A2E1LGF5-F1
#
_cell.length_a   1.000
_cell.length_b   1.000
_cell.length_c   1.000
_cell.angle_alpha   90.00
_cell.angle_beta   90.00
_cell.angle_gamma   90.00
#
_symmetry.space_group_name_H-M   'P 1'
#
loop_
_entity.id
_entity.type
_entity.pdbx_description
1 polymer ?
#
loop_
_entity_poly.entity_id
_entity_poly.type
_entity_poly.pdbx_seq_one_letter_code
_entity_poly.pdbx_strand_id
1 'polypeptide(L)'
;MLFGLDGVELSLIIVFGTLFMAILSGYPVAFALSGSAIISFVLIAIGSELGWLLVEYEGELQPLLAAHHEIFNGPAWVKGLDTLAQWSNNNYSRAFGENQNDTLLAVPLFVLMGIALERSKIAEELLTSMGRLFGGMPGGLAVSVVLVGALLAASTGIVGATVVTMGLISLPTMLRAGYSKELSTGVIATSGTLGQIIPPSIVLVLLGSMVGDIYSSAQKKRSQDLGIPLPELLGDDIAISTGTLFKAAFIPGIVLALLYAAYALGYALLRPKSAPPIQQNRDGNTYDLMADYNRSAGRATSAIALPSLGFVAVWVVAAFIGFVGSQKPPQDALEFANTQALLEEIERARPSGGIDAADFADLQDYTALTSRGTAVPADLQTRVDALLDGVQSDIIIQTLRTIEFSERKSSLLRGIDRFARSIDAMLGAEAAAPYFEVLERAEGASSLAELTASVKGAPRGQAVQRLVNRADKEFDFTPYQFAAEDYASTVSKARRKSVLRKFKDDPDGAAVELQNRAALLAGKIAALQALYEPFFEAETNTRFAENLRVIQAAETLEEQLDAIRSLPASGDLDRAVSTVDGLLKRESYLASSFSYDRAIRAVADGQVPFGISRPVSSEAANLLRKAFPDMGNGDAPKQLSAYFRDSLSSYRVPAISMGVAAFLTITAVSLALAAALRRRESPVPILVGAVGVIGFAAAAVWLIDATTSPWTRTVVYFIPTMLIIYGMVGAVPRLLQVEVIRVVVPPVVLIVAVLGSIFGGITNPTPAAALGAGGAILLSAIKLLERDVQVGPFDNRIGRNILLWTAAAIASMLLVKANFLDGDQAIGFGKAVASSVAGLLYVVSILGMIYAVIVLLGARVEGGKPVPNPRTIAGATRSFLFSRDRVLSSILMETAKVSIMVFAILIGSQLLALTLRSFGGEEYIEHFLRSFEDPRTLLLVVMVVLFILGFVLDFIEIIFIVIPIVGPVVYGADPNIMHPAWITILIAVNLQTSFITPPFGFALFYLRGVAPPEIQTSNIYRGIIPFVIIQVVGLTILWFFPQITTFLPDLLPDN
;
A
#
# COMPACT_ATOMS: atom_id res chain seq x y z
N MET A 1 13.02 0.82 47.89
CA MET A 1 11.70 0.69 47.21
C MET A 1 10.64 1.39 48.03
N LEU A 2 9.90 2.32 47.42
CA LEU A 2 8.81 3.08 48.04
C LEU A 2 7.49 2.31 47.82
N PHE A 3 6.69 2.08 48.86
CA PHE A 3 5.46 1.26 48.81
C PHE A 3 5.64 -0.21 48.32
N GLY A 4 6.87 -0.73 48.31
CA GLY A 4 7.18 -2.05 47.78
C GLY A 4 7.27 -2.11 46.25
N LEU A 5 7.22 -0.96 45.58
CA LEU A 5 7.40 -0.82 44.13
C LEU A 5 8.83 -0.41 43.80
N ASP A 6 9.34 -0.88 42.66
CA ASP A 6 10.62 -0.44 42.13
C ASP A 6 10.53 0.98 41.51
N GLY A 7 11.68 1.56 41.18
CA GLY A 7 11.74 2.89 40.57
C GLY A 7 11.08 2.99 39.18
N VAL A 8 11.00 1.89 38.43
CA VAL A 8 10.38 1.85 37.09
C VAL A 8 8.86 1.81 37.22
N GLU A 9 8.32 0.98 38.10
CA GLU A 9 6.90 0.86 38.41
C GLU A 9 6.33 2.18 38.92
N LEU A 10 7.03 2.86 39.84
CA LEU A 10 6.59 4.16 40.34
C LEU A 10 6.64 5.24 39.24
N SER A 11 7.64 5.18 38.36
CA SER A 11 7.73 6.03 37.17
C SER A 11 6.57 5.82 36.21
N LEU A 12 6.19 4.56 35.93
CA LEU A 12 5.02 4.22 35.11
C LEU A 12 3.73 4.78 35.72
N ILE A 13 3.55 4.66 37.04
CA ILE A 13 2.40 5.23 37.75
C ILE A 13 2.37 6.76 37.62
N ILE A 14 3.51 7.44 37.70
CA ILE A 14 3.60 8.90 37.52
C ILE A 14 3.23 9.28 36.08
N VAL A 15 3.75 8.58 35.08
CA VAL A 15 3.47 8.84 33.65
C VAL A 15 1.98 8.65 33.35
N PHE A 16 1.43 7.47 33.65
CA PHE A 16 0.03 7.18 33.39
C PHE A 16 -0.91 8.01 34.28
N GLY A 17 -0.57 8.22 35.54
CA GLY A 17 -1.35 9.02 36.48
C GLY A 17 -1.47 10.49 36.04
N THR A 18 -0.37 11.10 35.60
CA THR A 18 -0.40 12.48 35.07
C THR A 18 -1.16 12.56 33.74
N LEU A 19 -1.01 11.56 32.86
CA LEU A 19 -1.78 11.46 31.62
C LEU A 19 -3.28 11.35 31.89
N PHE A 20 -3.70 10.40 32.73
CA PHE A 20 -5.11 10.20 33.06
C PHE A 20 -5.69 11.43 33.76
N MET A 21 -4.95 12.08 34.66
CA MET A 21 -5.42 13.30 35.31
C MET A 21 -5.61 14.45 34.31
N ALA A 22 -4.71 14.59 33.33
CA ALA A 22 -4.85 15.58 32.27
C ALA A 22 -6.06 15.29 31.37
N ILE A 23 -6.26 14.03 30.98
CA ILE A 23 -7.40 13.65 30.13
C ILE A 23 -8.74 13.79 30.88
N LEU A 24 -8.82 13.32 32.12
CA LEU A 24 -10.03 13.38 32.94
C LEU A 24 -10.42 14.81 33.35
N SER A 25 -9.46 15.75 33.38
CA SER A 25 -9.74 17.18 33.58
C SER A 25 -10.26 17.88 32.32
N GLY A 26 -10.38 17.16 31.19
CA GLY A 26 -10.94 17.68 29.95
C GLY A 26 -9.94 18.43 29.07
N TYR A 27 -8.64 18.33 29.34
CA TYR A 27 -7.63 18.88 28.43
C TYR A 27 -7.63 18.13 27.09
N PRO A 28 -7.47 18.82 25.95
CA PRO A 28 -7.39 18.14 24.67
C PRO A 28 -6.20 17.19 24.62
N VAL A 29 -6.43 15.99 24.10
CA VAL A 29 -5.51 14.86 24.29
C VAL A 29 -4.11 15.11 23.72
N ALA A 30 -3.99 15.73 22.55
CA ALA A 30 -2.69 16.09 21.97
C ALA A 30 -1.81 16.92 22.92
N PHE A 31 -2.42 17.84 23.68
CA PHE A 31 -1.72 18.64 24.69
C PHE A 31 -1.57 17.87 26.01
N ALA A 32 -2.54 17.04 26.38
CA ALA A 32 -2.42 16.17 27.55
C ALA A 32 -1.24 15.20 27.41
N LEU A 33 -1.00 14.63 26.23
CA LEU A 33 0.12 13.73 25.95
C LEU A 33 1.47 14.45 26.08
N SER A 34 1.65 15.55 25.35
CA SER A 34 2.88 16.34 25.42
C SER A 34 3.12 16.90 26.83
N GLY A 35 2.07 17.42 27.46
CA GLY A 35 2.13 18.00 28.81
C GLY A 35 2.42 16.97 29.89
N SER A 36 1.74 15.81 29.87
CA SER A 36 2.01 14.72 30.82
C SER A 36 3.40 14.13 30.63
N ALA A 37 3.90 13.98 29.39
CA ALA A 37 5.26 13.54 29.12
C ALA A 37 6.30 14.47 29.75
N ILE A 38 6.16 15.80 29.59
CA ILE A 38 7.08 16.78 30.17
C ILE A 38 6.97 16.80 31.71
N ILE A 39 5.74 16.84 32.24
CA ILE A 39 5.50 16.89 33.69
C ILE A 39 6.03 15.62 34.36
N SER A 40 5.70 14.44 33.83
CA SER A 40 6.18 13.17 34.36
C SER A 40 7.70 13.05 34.26
N PHE A 41 8.31 13.46 33.14
CA PHE A 41 9.76 13.48 33.00
C PHE A 41 10.43 14.32 34.11
N VAL A 42 9.92 15.53 34.36
CA VAL A 42 10.45 16.41 35.41
C VAL A 42 10.26 15.80 36.79
N LEU A 43 9.07 15.24 37.08
CA LEU A 43 8.78 14.59 38.36
C LEU A 43 9.68 13.37 38.60
N ILE A 44 9.92 12.56 37.57
CA ILE A 44 10.78 11.38 37.63
C ILE A 44 12.25 11.79 37.78
N ALA A 45 12.71 12.79 37.04
CA ALA A 45 14.08 13.29 37.16
C ALA A 45 14.37 13.80 38.58
N ILE A 46 13.48 14.63 39.13
CA ILE A 46 13.58 15.12 40.51
C ILE A 46 13.50 13.96 41.50
N GLY A 47 12.53 13.04 41.34
CA GLY A 47 12.36 11.90 42.22
C GLY A 47 13.56 10.93 42.22
N SER A 48 14.24 10.78 41.09
CA SER A 48 15.46 9.99 40.97
C SER A 48 16.66 10.70 41.61
N GLU A 49 16.83 12.02 41.43
CA GLU A 49 17.92 12.77 42.08
C GLU A 49 17.75 12.84 43.61
N LEU A 50 16.50 12.91 44.09
CA LEU A 50 16.18 12.85 45.53
C LEU A 50 16.28 11.44 46.13
N GLY A 51 16.58 10.41 45.32
CA GLY A 51 16.70 9.02 45.77
C GLY A 51 15.36 8.35 46.12
N TRP A 52 14.23 8.90 45.67
CA TRP A 52 12.90 8.29 45.85
C TRP A 52 12.64 7.17 44.84
N LEU A 53 13.25 7.24 43.66
CA LEU A 53 13.14 6.24 42.61
C LEU A 53 14.44 5.42 42.57
N LEU A 54 14.43 4.25 43.21
CA LEU A 54 15.56 3.34 43.28
C LEU A 54 15.24 2.05 42.52
N VAL A 55 16.20 1.57 41.74
CA VAL A 55 16.13 0.29 41.02
C VAL A 55 17.30 -0.58 41.49
N GLU A 56 17.06 -1.88 41.59
CA GLU A 56 18.09 -2.87 41.87
C GLU A 56 18.77 -3.26 40.56
N TYR A 57 20.05 -2.95 40.42
CA TYR A 57 20.85 -3.24 39.23
C TYR A 57 22.15 -3.91 39.67
N GLU A 58 22.45 -5.10 39.13
CA GLU A 58 23.59 -5.94 39.52
C GLU A 58 23.69 -6.22 41.04
N GLY A 59 22.56 -6.23 41.75
CA GLY A 59 22.50 -6.49 43.20
C GLY A 59 22.78 -5.26 44.09
N GLU A 60 22.93 -4.07 43.52
CA GLU A 60 23.01 -2.80 44.25
C GLU A 60 21.80 -1.90 43.96
N LEU A 61 21.31 -1.20 44.99
CA LEU A 61 20.25 -0.20 44.85
C LEU A 61 20.85 1.11 44.34
N GLN A 62 20.50 1.48 43.12
CA GLN A 62 20.93 2.72 42.49
C GLN A 62 19.73 3.60 42.14
N PRO A 63 19.89 4.95 42.11
CA PRO A 63 18.87 5.83 41.55
C PRO A 63 18.50 5.40 40.13
N LEU A 64 17.21 5.43 39.79
CA LEU A 64 16.66 4.94 38.51
C LEU A 64 17.45 5.45 37.28
N LEU A 65 17.75 6.75 37.25
CA LEU A 65 18.50 7.39 36.17
C LEU A 65 20.00 7.05 36.18
N ALA A 66 20.55 6.69 37.34
CA ALA A 66 21.94 6.25 37.48
C ALA A 66 22.09 4.76 37.11
N ALA A 67 21.08 3.92 37.35
CA ALA A 67 21.10 2.49 37.05
C ALA A 67 21.13 2.20 35.53
N HIS A 68 20.52 3.05 34.71
CA HIS A 68 20.53 2.93 33.24
C HIS A 68 21.81 3.55 32.64
N HIS A 69 22.97 3.04 33.07
CA HIS A 69 24.33 3.58 32.89
C HIS A 69 24.81 3.72 31.42
N GLU A 70 24.10 3.19 30.43
CA GLU A 70 24.49 3.31 29.02
C GLU A 70 24.05 4.64 28.36
N ILE A 71 23.14 5.40 28.98
CA ILE A 71 22.52 6.59 28.35
C ILE A 71 23.01 7.92 28.97
N PHE A 72 23.37 7.96 30.26
CA PHE A 72 23.47 9.23 31.02
C PHE A 72 24.85 9.57 31.61
N ASN A 73 25.87 9.82 30.78
CA ASN A 73 27.04 10.59 31.22
C ASN A 73 26.72 12.11 31.27
N GLY A 74 26.48 12.67 32.46
CA GLY A 74 26.21 14.10 32.74
C GLY A 74 25.02 14.35 33.70
N PRO A 75 24.76 15.60 34.17
CA PRO A 75 23.57 15.91 34.97
C PRO A 75 22.30 15.55 34.18
N ALA A 76 21.43 14.75 34.79
CA ALA A 76 20.32 14.09 34.08
C ALA A 76 19.37 15.08 33.38
N TRP A 77 19.19 16.27 33.94
CA TRP A 77 18.35 17.31 33.36
C TRP A 77 18.93 17.93 32.07
N VAL A 78 20.27 18.07 31.96
CA VAL A 78 20.94 18.63 30.77
C VAL A 78 20.79 17.67 29.60
N LYS A 79 21.08 16.39 29.83
CA LYS A 79 20.97 15.37 28.79
C LYS A 79 19.52 15.01 28.47
N GLY A 80 18.60 15.16 29.44
CA GLY A 80 17.15 15.12 29.22
C GLY A 80 16.67 16.20 28.26
N LEU A 81 17.17 17.43 28.41
CA LEU A 81 16.94 18.52 27.46
C LEU A 81 17.57 18.24 26.09
N ASP A 82 18.78 17.68 26.04
CA ASP A 82 19.40 17.27 24.76
C ASP A 82 18.62 16.14 24.08
N THR A 83 18.05 15.21 24.84
CA THR A 83 17.19 14.12 24.33
C THR A 83 15.88 14.68 23.78
N LEU A 84 15.28 15.67 24.45
CA LEU A 84 14.12 16.42 23.93
C LEU A 84 14.48 17.26 22.69
N ALA A 85 15.70 17.80 22.62
CA ALA A 85 16.18 18.55 21.46
C ALA A 85 16.47 17.64 20.25
N GLN A 86 17.11 16.48 20.48
CA GLN A 86 17.31 15.44 19.46
C GLN A 86 15.96 14.83 19.03
N TRP A 87 15.02 14.65 19.95
CA TRP A 87 13.64 14.28 19.65
C TRP A 87 13.01 15.30 18.70
N SER A 88 13.09 16.59 19.01
CA SER A 88 12.55 17.65 18.14
C SER A 88 13.08 17.53 16.71
N ASN A 89 14.39 17.30 16.57
CA ASN A 89 15.04 17.18 15.26
C ASN A 89 14.64 15.87 14.52
N ASN A 90 14.58 14.75 15.24
CA ASN A 90 14.20 13.44 14.68
C ASN A 90 12.70 13.32 14.39
N ASN A 91 11.85 14.04 15.12
CA ASN A 91 10.41 14.07 14.90
C ASN A 91 10.06 15.00 13.76
N TYR A 92 10.76 16.12 13.63
CA TYR A 92 10.64 16.95 12.44
C TYR A 92 10.99 16.15 11.18
N SER A 93 12.09 15.38 11.20
CA SER A 93 12.47 14.54 10.07
C SER A 93 11.54 13.31 9.86
N ARG A 94 10.95 12.73 10.90
CA ARG A 94 9.98 11.64 10.77
C ARG A 94 8.57 12.09 10.39
N ALA A 95 8.12 13.24 10.87
CA ALA A 95 6.79 13.78 10.59
C ALA A 95 6.74 14.60 9.29
N PHE A 96 7.85 15.26 8.92
CA PHE A 96 7.90 16.18 7.78
C PHE A 96 9.13 16.00 6.87
N GLY A 97 10.02 15.04 7.14
CA GLY A 97 11.21 14.79 6.31
C GLY A 97 10.91 14.03 5.03
N GLU A 98 11.78 14.22 4.04
CA GLU A 98 11.56 13.96 2.61
C GLU A 98 11.26 12.51 2.18
N ASN A 99 11.28 11.47 3.05
CA ASN A 99 11.39 10.09 2.53
C ASN A 99 10.76 8.90 3.30
N GLN A 100 9.88 9.02 4.31
CA GLN A 100 9.52 7.79 5.08
C GLN A 100 8.06 7.49 5.44
N ASN A 101 7.04 8.33 5.18
CA ASN A 101 5.66 7.86 5.41
C ASN A 101 4.59 8.47 4.49
N ASP A 102 4.71 8.23 3.19
CA ASP A 102 3.73 8.61 2.18
C ASP A 102 2.31 8.17 2.55
N THR A 103 2.17 7.07 3.31
CA THR A 103 0.88 6.50 3.73
C THR A 103 0.11 7.42 4.67
N LEU A 104 0.77 8.23 5.50
CA LEU A 104 0.10 9.21 6.36
C LEU A 104 -0.50 10.38 5.57
N LEU A 105 0.02 10.70 4.38
CA LEU A 105 -0.60 11.67 3.46
C LEU A 105 -1.96 11.20 2.93
N ALA A 106 -2.23 9.89 2.97
CA ALA A 106 -3.55 9.36 2.64
C ALA A 106 -4.63 9.81 3.64
N VAL A 107 -4.27 10.05 4.92
CA VAL A 107 -5.24 10.43 5.96
C VAL A 107 -5.92 11.77 5.65
N PRO A 108 -5.20 12.89 5.41
CA PRO A 108 -5.84 14.15 5.01
C PRO A 108 -6.67 14.04 3.73
N LEU A 109 -6.25 13.23 2.77
CA LEU A 109 -6.94 13.06 1.48
C LEU A 109 -8.25 12.26 1.64
N PHE A 110 -8.26 11.21 2.44
CA PHE A 110 -9.50 10.49 2.78
C PHE A 110 -10.44 11.33 3.63
N VAL A 111 -9.90 12.09 4.60
CA VAL A 111 -10.69 13.06 5.36
C VAL A 111 -11.34 14.10 4.44
N LEU A 112 -10.58 14.64 3.47
CA LEU A 112 -11.10 15.58 2.47
C LEU A 112 -12.24 14.97 1.65
N MET A 113 -12.04 13.74 1.17
CA MET A 113 -13.05 12.99 0.41
C MET A 113 -14.35 12.88 1.20
N GLY A 114 -14.27 12.43 2.45
CA GLY A 114 -15.42 12.28 3.33
C GLY A 114 -16.16 13.57 3.60
N ILE A 115 -15.44 14.62 4.02
CA ILE A 115 -16.03 15.92 4.34
C ILE A 115 -16.65 16.55 3.09
N ALA A 116 -16.05 16.38 1.91
CA ALA A 116 -16.63 16.87 0.65
C ALA A 116 -17.96 16.17 0.33
N LEU A 117 -18.04 14.84 0.47
CA LEU A 117 -19.28 14.08 0.25
C LEU A 117 -20.36 14.43 1.29
N GLU A 118 -19.96 14.67 2.55
CA GLU A 118 -20.88 15.08 3.61
C GLU A 118 -21.43 16.50 3.37
N ARG A 119 -20.56 17.48 3.12
CA ARG A 119 -20.93 18.89 2.91
C ARG A 119 -21.72 19.12 1.63
N SER A 120 -21.61 18.23 0.64
CA SER A 120 -22.42 18.29 -0.59
C SER A 120 -23.85 17.75 -0.44
N LYS A 121 -24.28 17.38 0.78
CA LYS A 121 -25.62 16.81 1.09
C LYS A 121 -25.90 15.49 0.34
N ILE A 122 -24.85 14.77 -0.07
CA ILE A 122 -24.99 13.42 -0.63
C ILE A 122 -25.53 12.47 0.43
N ALA A 123 -25.05 12.58 1.66
CA ALA A 123 -25.55 11.80 2.80
C ALA A 123 -27.06 11.90 3.03
N GLU A 124 -27.61 13.13 3.00
CA GLU A 124 -29.04 13.38 3.22
C GLU A 124 -29.91 12.81 2.09
N GLU A 125 -29.47 12.98 0.84
CA GLU A 125 -30.16 12.40 -0.32
C GLU A 125 -30.08 10.87 -0.37
N LEU A 126 -28.93 10.29 -0.01
CA LEU A 126 -28.77 8.84 0.12
C LEU A 126 -29.75 8.28 1.16
N LEU A 127 -29.80 8.91 2.34
CA LEU A 127 -30.69 8.49 3.41
C LEU A 127 -32.16 8.59 3.03
N THR A 128 -32.56 9.70 2.41
CA THR A 128 -33.96 9.88 1.97
C THR A 128 -34.33 8.93 0.84
N SER A 129 -33.43 8.70 -0.12
CA SER A 129 -33.65 7.77 -1.24
C SER A 129 -33.73 6.31 -0.76
N MET A 130 -32.81 5.89 0.11
CA MET A 130 -32.83 4.57 0.74
C MET A 130 -34.06 4.43 1.66
N GLY A 131 -34.41 5.48 2.40
CA GLY A 131 -35.63 5.53 3.20
C GLY A 131 -36.89 5.35 2.36
N ARG A 132 -36.94 5.86 1.13
CA ARG A 132 -38.04 5.59 0.20
C ARG A 132 -38.01 4.17 -0.36
N LEU A 133 -36.82 3.64 -0.66
CA LEU A 133 -36.64 2.29 -1.18
C LEU A 133 -37.09 1.21 -0.19
N PHE A 134 -36.65 1.32 1.07
CA PHE A 134 -36.95 0.34 2.11
C PHE A 134 -38.16 0.73 2.97
N GLY A 135 -38.65 1.96 2.92
CA GLY A 135 -39.67 2.50 3.83
C GLY A 135 -41.03 1.80 3.81
N GLY A 136 -41.35 1.08 2.74
CA GLY A 136 -42.55 0.24 2.67
C GLY A 136 -42.49 -1.02 3.56
N MET A 137 -41.30 -1.41 4.02
CA MET A 137 -41.10 -2.56 4.90
C MET A 137 -40.99 -2.13 6.37
N PRO A 138 -41.52 -2.92 7.32
CA PRO A 138 -41.25 -2.73 8.75
C PRO A 138 -39.74 -2.70 9.02
N GLY A 139 -39.26 -1.69 9.73
CA GLY A 139 -37.81 -1.51 9.97
C GLY A 139 -37.00 -0.96 8.80
N GLY A 140 -37.64 -0.67 7.66
CA GLY A 140 -36.96 -0.24 6.45
C GLY A 140 -36.07 0.99 6.62
N LEU A 141 -36.50 1.98 7.41
CA LEU A 141 -35.68 3.17 7.67
C LEU A 141 -34.42 2.84 8.50
N ALA A 142 -34.51 1.90 9.43
CA ALA A 142 -33.35 1.46 10.21
C ALA A 142 -32.33 0.74 9.32
N VAL A 143 -32.78 -0.13 8.41
CA VAL A 143 -31.92 -0.77 7.40
C VAL A 143 -31.26 0.29 6.51
N SER A 144 -32.02 1.31 6.08
CA SER A 144 -31.48 2.43 5.31
C SER A 144 -30.40 3.20 6.07
N VAL A 145 -30.57 3.43 7.38
CA VAL A 145 -29.55 4.08 8.20
C VAL A 145 -28.28 3.25 8.25
N VAL A 146 -28.38 1.93 8.46
CA VAL A 146 -27.19 1.04 8.48
C VAL A 146 -26.46 1.05 7.14
N LEU A 147 -27.18 0.90 6.02
CA LEU A 147 -26.57 0.85 4.69
C LEU A 147 -25.95 2.19 4.28
N VAL A 148 -26.66 3.29 4.52
CA VAL A 148 -26.15 4.64 4.20
C VAL A 148 -24.99 5.00 5.12
N GLY A 149 -25.09 4.68 6.40
CA GLY A 149 -23.99 4.92 7.33
C GLY A 149 -22.78 4.03 7.02
N ALA A 150 -22.95 2.77 6.58
CA ALA A 150 -21.83 1.96 6.10
C ALA A 150 -21.12 2.60 4.89
N LEU A 151 -21.88 3.04 3.89
CA LEU A 151 -21.34 3.71 2.69
C LEU A 151 -20.66 5.04 3.01
N LEU A 152 -21.26 5.85 3.87
CA LEU A 152 -20.72 7.16 4.25
C LEU A 152 -19.53 7.03 5.19
N ALA A 153 -19.59 6.11 6.16
CA ALA A 153 -18.51 5.92 7.12
C ALA A 153 -17.25 5.38 6.45
N ALA A 154 -17.40 4.56 5.40
CA ALA A 154 -16.30 4.18 4.51
C ALA A 154 -15.66 5.38 3.79
N SER A 155 -16.40 6.47 3.59
CA SER A 155 -15.87 7.65 2.92
C SER A 155 -15.27 8.69 3.87
N THR A 156 -15.78 8.78 5.11
CA THR A 156 -15.37 9.79 6.09
C THR A 156 -14.29 9.32 7.05
N GLY A 157 -14.31 8.05 7.48
CA GLY A 157 -13.37 7.51 8.47
C GLY A 157 -13.43 8.18 9.85
N ILE A 158 -14.29 9.20 10.05
CA ILE A 158 -14.44 9.96 11.29
C ILE A 158 -15.76 9.55 11.93
N VAL A 159 -15.66 8.65 12.91
CA VAL A 159 -16.82 8.06 13.58
C VAL A 159 -17.67 9.12 14.27
N GLY A 160 -17.05 10.03 15.04
CA GLY A 160 -17.79 11.02 15.82
C GLY A 160 -18.62 11.95 14.96
N ALA A 161 -18.02 12.51 13.90
CA ALA A 161 -18.73 13.35 12.93
C ALA A 161 -19.89 12.60 12.26
N THR A 162 -19.67 11.33 11.87
CA THR A 162 -20.71 10.53 11.21
C THR A 162 -21.88 10.23 12.16
N VAL A 163 -21.62 9.88 13.41
CA VAL A 163 -22.67 9.66 14.42
C VAL A 163 -23.45 10.94 14.71
N VAL A 164 -22.76 12.08 14.81
CA VAL A 164 -23.39 13.40 15.01
C VAL A 164 -24.27 13.78 13.81
N THR A 165 -23.75 13.65 12.59
CA THR A 165 -24.47 14.01 11.37
C THR A 165 -25.66 13.09 11.12
N MET A 166 -25.48 11.77 11.30
CA MET A 166 -26.61 10.84 11.25
C MET A 166 -27.59 11.13 12.39
N GLY A 167 -27.14 11.43 13.61
CA GLY A 167 -27.99 11.82 14.73
C GLY A 167 -28.84 13.06 14.43
N LEU A 168 -28.28 14.09 13.78
CA LEU A 168 -29.02 15.31 13.43
C LEU A 168 -30.04 15.09 12.31
N ILE A 169 -29.79 14.16 11.38
CA ILE A 169 -30.61 13.96 10.18
C ILE A 169 -31.61 12.80 10.36
N SER A 170 -31.14 11.63 10.77
CA SER A 170 -31.92 10.40 10.79
C SER A 170 -32.73 10.24 12.08
N LEU A 171 -32.21 10.64 13.24
CA LEU A 171 -32.91 10.47 14.52
C LEU A 171 -34.28 11.19 14.56
N PRO A 172 -34.41 12.48 14.19
CA PRO A 172 -35.71 13.14 14.18
C PRO A 172 -36.67 12.54 13.16
N THR A 173 -36.13 11.97 12.08
CA THR A 173 -36.91 11.33 11.03
C THR A 173 -37.45 9.97 11.47
N MET A 174 -36.64 9.16 12.16
CA MET A 174 -37.05 7.88 12.76
C MET A 174 -38.11 8.08 13.85
N LEU A 175 -37.92 9.06 14.73
CA LEU A 175 -38.89 9.35 15.79
C LEU A 175 -40.23 9.85 15.22
N ARG A 176 -40.21 10.72 14.21
CA ARG A 176 -41.44 11.16 13.51
C ARG A 176 -42.14 10.02 12.78
N ALA A 177 -41.38 9.04 12.29
CA ALA A 177 -41.92 7.82 11.70
C ALA A 177 -42.45 6.81 12.74
N GLY A 178 -42.37 7.10 14.05
CA GLY A 178 -42.89 6.23 15.11
C GLY A 178 -41.95 5.09 15.51
N TYR A 179 -40.65 5.19 15.21
CA TYR A 179 -39.68 4.19 15.66
C TYR A 179 -39.41 4.32 17.16
N SER A 180 -39.17 3.18 17.81
CA SER A 180 -38.72 3.14 19.21
C SER A 180 -37.41 3.90 19.40
N LYS A 181 -37.28 4.57 20.56
CA LYS A 181 -36.11 5.38 20.89
C LYS A 181 -34.85 4.52 20.91
N GLU A 182 -34.94 3.34 21.52
CA GLU A 182 -33.86 2.38 21.71
C GLU A 182 -33.31 1.89 20.37
N LEU A 183 -34.18 1.43 19.47
CA LEU A 183 -33.75 0.97 18.13
C LEU A 183 -33.12 2.12 17.34
N SER A 184 -33.76 3.29 17.36
CA SER A 184 -33.27 4.45 16.60
C SER A 184 -31.88 4.89 17.07
N THR A 185 -31.68 5.01 18.38
CA THR A 185 -30.39 5.41 18.94
C THR A 185 -29.32 4.33 18.77
N GLY A 186 -29.69 3.05 18.92
CA GLY A 186 -28.76 1.94 18.74
C GLY A 186 -28.23 1.83 17.32
N VAL A 187 -29.13 1.87 16.33
CA VAL A 187 -28.81 1.79 14.90
C VAL A 187 -27.93 2.96 14.45
N ILE A 188 -28.23 4.18 14.89
CA ILE A 188 -27.45 5.38 14.52
C ILE A 188 -26.04 5.33 15.10
N ALA A 189 -25.93 5.00 16.39
CA ALA A 189 -24.64 4.93 17.07
C ALA A 189 -23.73 3.86 16.45
N THR A 190 -24.23 2.64 16.18
CA THR A 190 -23.41 1.59 15.56
C THR A 190 -23.09 1.85 14.11
N SER A 191 -24.04 2.33 13.34
CA SER A 191 -23.83 2.59 11.91
C SER A 191 -22.73 3.61 11.66
N GLY A 192 -22.57 4.62 12.51
CA GLY A 192 -21.48 5.59 12.39
C GLY A 192 -20.10 5.01 12.71
N THR A 193 -20.02 3.93 13.50
CA THR A 193 -18.73 3.29 13.86
C THR A 193 -18.19 2.35 12.79
N LEU A 194 -19.01 1.96 11.79
CA LEU A 194 -18.60 1.07 10.71
C LEU A 194 -17.43 1.64 9.88
N GLY A 195 -17.21 2.95 9.89
CA GLY A 195 -16.08 3.59 9.21
C GLY A 195 -14.71 3.25 9.78
N GLN A 196 -14.65 2.64 10.96
CA GLN A 196 -13.39 2.12 11.52
C GLN A 196 -12.92 0.84 10.84
N ILE A 197 -13.84 0.05 10.26
CA ILE A 197 -13.51 -1.26 9.68
C ILE A 197 -13.75 -1.31 8.17
N ILE A 198 -14.76 -0.60 7.65
CA ILE A 198 -15.06 -0.63 6.20
C ILE A 198 -14.07 0.27 5.46
N PRO A 199 -13.26 -0.27 4.53
CA PRO A 199 -12.32 0.52 3.73
C PRO A 199 -13.03 1.51 2.78
N PRO A 200 -12.42 2.66 2.45
CA PRO A 200 -11.14 3.19 2.97
C PRO A 200 -11.27 3.75 4.39
N SER A 201 -10.55 3.17 5.35
CA SER A 201 -10.67 3.52 6.77
C SER A 201 -9.42 4.20 7.29
N ILE A 202 -9.57 5.37 7.94
CA ILE A 202 -8.48 6.08 8.60
C ILE A 202 -7.82 5.19 9.68
N VAL A 203 -8.60 4.42 10.43
CA VAL A 203 -8.10 3.48 11.45
C VAL A 203 -7.12 2.49 10.83
N LEU A 204 -7.51 1.88 9.71
CA LEU A 204 -6.69 0.89 9.01
C LEU A 204 -5.47 1.53 8.32
N VAL A 205 -5.58 2.78 7.86
CA VAL A 205 -4.41 3.53 7.33
C VAL A 205 -3.39 3.77 8.43
N LEU A 206 -3.84 4.21 9.60
CA LEU A 206 -2.96 4.46 10.75
C LEU A 206 -2.34 3.15 11.27
N LEU A 207 -3.15 2.11 11.46
CA LEU A 207 -2.67 0.78 11.84
C LEU A 207 -1.69 0.22 10.81
N GLY A 208 -1.98 0.31 9.51
CA GLY A 208 -1.08 -0.21 8.47
C GLY A 208 0.27 0.50 8.47
N SER A 209 0.27 1.83 8.57
CA SER A 209 1.52 2.60 8.62
C SER A 209 2.39 2.27 9.84
N MET A 210 1.79 2.00 10.99
CA MET A 210 2.51 1.79 12.24
C MET A 210 2.86 0.33 12.50
N VAL A 211 1.89 -0.57 12.27
CA VAL A 211 2.08 -2.00 12.47
C VAL A 211 3.08 -2.55 11.45
N GLY A 212 3.11 -2.03 10.22
CA GLY A 212 4.12 -2.42 9.24
C GLY A 212 5.55 -2.24 9.77
N ASP A 213 5.85 -1.06 10.34
CA ASP A 213 7.15 -0.75 10.95
C ASP A 213 7.45 -1.63 12.17
N ILE A 214 6.46 -1.77 13.06
CA ILE A 214 6.60 -2.58 14.29
C ILE A 214 6.83 -4.05 13.95
N TYR A 215 6.05 -4.60 13.02
CA TYR A 215 6.15 -5.99 12.56
C TYR A 215 7.53 -6.25 11.96
N SER A 216 7.99 -5.39 11.04
CA SER A 216 9.31 -5.54 10.43
C SER A 216 10.44 -5.49 11.47
N SER A 217 10.35 -4.55 12.43
CA SER A 217 11.31 -4.43 13.53
C SER A 217 11.29 -5.64 14.48
N ALA A 218 10.10 -6.11 14.86
CA ALA A 218 9.92 -7.26 15.75
C ALA A 218 10.42 -8.56 15.12
N GLN A 219 10.10 -8.80 13.85
CA GLN A 219 10.58 -9.97 13.10
C GLN A 219 12.09 -9.90 12.84
N LYS A 220 12.67 -8.70 12.68
CA LYS A 220 14.12 -8.52 12.63
C LYS A 220 14.80 -8.91 13.94
N LYS A 221 14.24 -8.52 15.10
CA LYS A 221 14.74 -8.95 16.42
C LYS A 221 14.66 -10.47 16.56
N ARG A 222 13.54 -11.08 16.19
CA ARG A 222 13.36 -12.54 16.16
C ARG A 222 14.35 -13.26 15.23
N SER A 223 14.60 -12.70 14.05
CA SER A 223 15.60 -13.21 13.10
C SER A 223 17.01 -13.21 13.71
N GLN A 224 17.36 -12.19 14.49
CA GLN A 224 18.62 -12.13 15.23
C GLN A 224 18.67 -13.17 16.35
N ASP A 225 17.59 -13.32 17.12
CA ASP A 225 17.49 -14.29 18.23
C ASP A 225 17.59 -15.74 17.74
N LEU A 226 16.99 -16.05 16.58
CA LEU A 226 17.00 -17.38 15.97
C LEU A 226 18.24 -17.65 15.10
N GLY A 227 19.02 -16.62 14.77
CA GLY A 227 20.16 -16.73 13.84
C GLY A 227 19.76 -17.07 12.40
N ILE A 228 18.49 -16.86 12.01
CA ILE A 228 17.95 -17.14 10.67
C ILE A 228 17.86 -15.82 9.90
N PRO A 229 18.35 -15.70 8.65
CA PRO A 229 18.17 -14.50 7.83
C PRO A 229 16.69 -14.10 7.69
N LEU A 230 16.37 -12.81 7.84
CA LEU A 230 15.00 -12.30 7.79
C LEU A 230 14.17 -12.75 6.56
N PRO A 231 14.73 -12.80 5.33
CA PRO A 231 13.98 -13.32 4.17
C PRO A 231 13.66 -14.81 4.26
N GLU A 232 14.52 -15.60 4.91
CA GLU A 232 14.30 -17.04 5.14
C GLU A 232 13.28 -17.28 6.26
N LEU A 233 13.15 -16.34 7.20
CA LEU A 233 12.15 -16.36 8.27
C LEU A 233 10.76 -15.92 7.79
N LEU A 234 10.67 -14.98 6.85
CA LEU A 234 9.41 -14.33 6.45
C LEU A 234 8.86 -14.77 5.08
N GLY A 235 9.66 -15.41 4.22
CA GLY A 235 9.22 -15.74 2.86
C GLY A 235 8.84 -14.48 2.06
N ASP A 236 7.70 -14.52 1.37
CA ASP A 236 7.17 -13.40 0.57
C ASP A 236 6.51 -12.29 1.43
N ASP A 237 6.21 -12.55 2.71
CA ASP A 237 5.44 -11.66 3.59
C ASP A 237 6.33 -10.70 4.41
N ILE A 238 7.20 -9.95 3.72
CA ILE A 238 8.24 -9.13 4.36
C ILE A 238 7.67 -7.90 5.10
N ALA A 239 6.46 -7.43 4.78
CA ALA A 239 5.82 -6.29 5.45
C ALA A 239 4.29 -6.29 5.32
N ILE A 240 3.58 -5.79 6.35
CA ILE A 240 2.14 -5.53 6.25
C ILE A 240 1.94 -4.15 5.63
N SER A 241 1.27 -4.10 4.48
CA SER A 241 0.86 -2.84 3.86
C SER A 241 -0.54 -2.42 4.31
N THR A 242 -0.84 -1.12 4.24
CA THR A 242 -2.21 -0.62 4.40
C THR A 242 -3.17 -1.23 3.37
N GLY A 243 -2.68 -1.56 2.16
CA GLY A 243 -3.46 -2.25 1.14
C GLY A 243 -3.86 -3.66 1.58
N THR A 244 -2.94 -4.41 2.18
CA THR A 244 -3.20 -5.73 2.76
C THR A 244 -4.28 -5.65 3.83
N LEU A 245 -4.20 -4.66 4.73
CA LEU A 245 -5.21 -4.47 5.77
C LEU A 245 -6.58 -4.06 5.22
N PHE A 246 -6.63 -3.26 4.14
CA PHE A 246 -7.89 -2.96 3.47
C PHE A 246 -8.51 -4.23 2.88
N LYS A 247 -7.72 -5.11 2.25
CA LYS A 247 -8.19 -6.41 1.77
C LYS A 247 -8.69 -7.28 2.94
N ALA A 248 -7.94 -7.36 4.03
CA ALA A 248 -8.27 -8.17 5.19
C ALA A 248 -9.55 -7.69 5.92
N ALA A 249 -9.79 -6.38 5.99
CA ALA A 249 -10.94 -5.80 6.68
C ALA A 249 -12.24 -5.83 5.87
N PHE A 250 -12.16 -5.96 4.54
CA PHE A 250 -13.31 -5.79 3.64
C PHE A 250 -14.46 -6.76 3.95
N ILE A 251 -14.15 -8.05 4.08
CA ILE A 251 -15.14 -9.09 4.36
C ILE A 251 -15.72 -8.91 5.77
N PRO A 252 -14.93 -8.84 6.86
CA PRO A 252 -15.44 -8.56 8.20
C PRO A 252 -16.34 -7.33 8.27
N GLY A 253 -15.94 -6.23 7.63
CA GLY A 253 -16.68 -4.97 7.64
C GLY A 253 -18.06 -5.07 6.99
N ILE A 254 -18.16 -5.71 5.82
CA ILE A 254 -19.43 -5.92 5.13
C ILE A 254 -20.32 -6.88 5.92
N VAL A 255 -19.77 -7.99 6.41
CA VAL A 255 -20.52 -8.98 7.20
C VAL A 255 -21.11 -8.31 8.44
N LEU A 256 -20.34 -7.48 9.15
CA LEU A 256 -20.81 -6.76 10.32
C LEU A 256 -21.95 -5.77 9.98
N ALA A 257 -21.83 -5.01 8.89
CA ALA A 257 -22.89 -4.12 8.43
C ALA A 257 -24.17 -4.89 8.08
N LEU A 258 -24.05 -6.06 7.44
CA LEU A 258 -25.18 -6.93 7.13
C LEU A 258 -25.81 -7.52 8.39
N LEU A 259 -25.02 -7.90 9.39
CA LEU A 259 -25.53 -8.39 10.68
C LEU A 259 -26.32 -7.30 11.42
N TYR A 260 -25.87 -6.04 11.38
CA TYR A 260 -26.61 -4.91 11.95
C TYR A 260 -27.93 -4.67 11.23
N ALA A 261 -27.92 -4.71 9.89
CA ALA A 261 -29.14 -4.58 9.09
C ALA A 261 -30.11 -5.74 9.34
N ALA A 262 -29.60 -6.97 9.42
CA ALA A 262 -30.37 -8.17 9.71
C ALA A 262 -31.00 -8.13 11.10
N TYR A 263 -30.25 -7.67 12.12
CA TYR A 263 -30.81 -7.45 13.46
C TYR A 263 -31.90 -6.38 13.45
N ALA A 264 -31.67 -5.23 12.81
CA ALA A 264 -32.67 -4.17 12.73
C ALA A 264 -33.96 -4.64 12.04
N LEU A 265 -33.83 -5.41 10.95
CA LEU A 265 -34.95 -6.01 10.25
C LEU A 265 -35.66 -7.07 11.10
N GLY A 266 -34.90 -7.99 11.71
CA GLY A 266 -35.45 -9.03 12.59
C GLY A 266 -36.19 -8.46 13.79
N TYR A 267 -35.65 -7.43 14.43
CA TYR A 267 -36.31 -6.70 15.51
C TYR A 267 -37.62 -6.07 15.05
N ALA A 268 -37.65 -5.48 13.85
CA ALA A 268 -38.86 -4.88 13.29
C ALA A 268 -39.92 -5.92 12.89
N LEU A 269 -39.51 -7.08 12.37
CA LEU A 269 -40.42 -8.18 12.04
C LEU A 269 -41.06 -8.80 13.28
N LEU A 270 -40.29 -8.94 14.37
CA LEU A 270 -40.79 -9.46 15.65
C LEU A 270 -41.61 -8.41 16.42
N ARG A 271 -41.31 -7.12 16.27
CA ARG A 271 -42.01 -6.01 16.92
C ARG A 271 -42.43 -4.92 15.92
N PRO A 272 -43.47 -5.16 15.10
CA PRO A 272 -43.88 -4.23 14.04
C PRO A 272 -44.31 -2.85 14.57
N LYS A 273 -44.83 -2.79 15.81
CA LYS A 273 -45.22 -1.54 16.48
C LYS A 273 -44.04 -0.64 16.85
N SER A 274 -42.85 -1.22 17.02
CA SER A 274 -41.64 -0.50 17.45
C SER A 274 -40.82 0.04 16.27
N ALA A 275 -41.14 -0.38 15.05
CA ALA A 275 -40.47 0.05 13.82
C ALA A 275 -41.45 -0.04 12.63
N PRO A 276 -42.51 0.80 12.62
CA PRO A 276 -43.55 0.71 11.61
C PRO A 276 -43.02 1.12 10.22
N PRO A 277 -43.66 0.64 9.14
CA PRO A 277 -43.38 1.11 7.79
C PRO A 277 -43.75 2.59 7.65
N ILE A 278 -42.94 3.36 6.92
CA ILE A 278 -43.20 4.78 6.67
C ILE A 278 -44.37 4.89 5.69
N GLN A 279 -45.44 5.57 6.08
CA GLN A 279 -46.52 5.96 5.16
C GLN A 279 -45.97 7.00 4.18
N GLN A 280 -45.77 6.62 2.92
CA GLN A 280 -45.36 7.55 1.89
C GLN A 280 -46.50 8.56 1.65
N ASN A 281 -46.19 9.85 1.79
CA ASN A 281 -47.15 10.93 1.60
C ASN A 281 -47.67 10.89 0.15
N ARG A 282 -48.99 10.80 -0.02
CA ARG A 282 -49.65 10.49 -1.31
C ARG A 282 -49.77 11.70 -2.25
N ASP A 283 -49.44 12.91 -1.78
CA ASP A 283 -49.61 14.17 -2.52
C ASP A 283 -48.28 14.94 -2.64
N GLY A 284 -47.74 15.00 -3.87
CA GLY A 284 -46.61 15.88 -4.22
C GLY A 284 -45.70 15.35 -5.34
N ASN A 285 -46.17 15.44 -6.60
CA ASN A 285 -45.38 15.33 -7.85
C ASN A 285 -44.25 14.28 -7.90
N THR A 286 -44.48 13.12 -7.29
CA THR A 286 -43.57 11.99 -7.32
C THR A 286 -44.17 10.97 -8.27
N TYR A 287 -43.40 10.49 -9.25
CA TYR A 287 -43.82 9.35 -10.06
C TYR A 287 -44.27 8.24 -9.12
N ASP A 288 -45.54 7.83 -9.24
CA ASP A 288 -46.15 6.80 -8.41
C ASP A 288 -45.54 5.44 -8.78
N LEU A 289 -44.35 5.19 -8.25
CA LEU A 289 -43.69 3.91 -8.34
C LEU A 289 -44.54 2.87 -7.61
N MET A 290 -45.22 3.21 -6.50
CA MET A 290 -45.93 2.27 -5.62
C MET A 290 -47.27 1.75 -6.16
N ALA A 291 -48.07 2.54 -6.87
CA ALA A 291 -49.32 2.05 -7.49
C ALA A 291 -49.04 1.07 -8.64
N ASP A 292 -47.93 1.24 -9.37
CA ASP A 292 -47.41 0.24 -10.31
C ASP A 292 -46.62 -0.87 -9.59
N TYR A 293 -45.96 -0.58 -8.46
CA TYR A 293 -45.21 -1.56 -7.66
C TYR A 293 -46.16 -2.59 -7.06
N ASN A 294 -47.33 -2.25 -6.52
CA ASN A 294 -48.10 -3.25 -5.78
C ASN A 294 -48.77 -4.34 -6.67
N ARG A 295 -48.88 -4.10 -7.99
CA ARG A 295 -49.29 -5.13 -8.98
C ARG A 295 -48.12 -5.74 -9.76
N SER A 296 -46.96 -5.07 -9.80
CA SER A 296 -45.78 -5.53 -10.52
C SER A 296 -44.61 -5.95 -9.64
N ALA A 297 -44.58 -5.68 -8.34
CA ALA A 297 -43.41 -5.86 -7.46
C ALA A 297 -43.00 -7.32 -7.37
N GLY A 298 -43.94 -8.24 -7.20
CA GLY A 298 -43.63 -9.66 -7.22
C GLY A 298 -43.10 -10.15 -8.58
N ARG A 299 -43.43 -9.46 -9.69
CA ARG A 299 -42.98 -9.81 -11.05
C ARG A 299 -41.77 -9.02 -11.52
N ALA A 300 -41.56 -7.80 -11.05
CA ALA A 300 -40.49 -6.87 -11.42
C ALA A 300 -39.30 -7.07 -10.50
N THR A 301 -39.49 -7.26 -9.19
CA THR A 301 -38.40 -7.72 -8.32
C THR A 301 -37.95 -9.13 -8.70
N SER A 302 -38.87 -10.04 -9.07
CA SER A 302 -38.47 -11.34 -9.62
C SER A 302 -37.84 -11.23 -11.02
N ALA A 303 -38.36 -10.38 -11.92
CA ALA A 303 -37.79 -10.20 -13.26
C ALA A 303 -36.49 -9.37 -13.30
N ILE A 304 -36.17 -8.63 -12.25
CA ILE A 304 -34.93 -7.86 -12.11
C ILE A 304 -33.91 -8.67 -11.31
N ALA A 305 -34.30 -9.29 -10.20
CA ALA A 305 -33.39 -10.01 -9.31
C ALA A 305 -33.00 -11.40 -9.84
N LEU A 306 -33.91 -12.16 -10.47
CA LEU A 306 -33.53 -13.50 -11.01
C LEU A 306 -32.50 -13.41 -12.13
N PRO A 307 -32.61 -12.52 -13.14
CA PRO A 307 -31.62 -12.47 -14.21
C PRO A 307 -30.28 -11.91 -13.74
N SER A 308 -30.27 -10.94 -12.81
CA SER A 308 -29.05 -10.35 -12.29
C SER A 308 -28.32 -11.28 -11.31
N LEU A 309 -29.04 -11.92 -10.38
CA LEU A 309 -28.47 -12.97 -9.52
C LEU A 309 -28.09 -14.21 -10.32
N GLY A 310 -28.87 -14.57 -11.34
CA GLY A 310 -28.56 -15.67 -12.26
C GLY A 310 -27.30 -15.41 -13.06
N PHE A 311 -27.11 -14.20 -13.60
CA PHE A 311 -25.88 -13.82 -14.29
C PHE A 311 -24.67 -13.86 -13.35
N VAL A 312 -24.78 -13.23 -12.17
CA VAL A 312 -23.69 -13.24 -11.18
C VAL A 312 -23.39 -14.67 -10.73
N ALA A 313 -24.40 -15.51 -10.48
CA ALA A 313 -24.21 -16.91 -10.11
C ALA A 313 -23.54 -17.71 -11.23
N VAL A 314 -23.93 -17.52 -12.49
CA VAL A 314 -23.28 -18.16 -13.64
C VAL A 314 -21.80 -17.78 -13.71
N TRP A 315 -21.46 -16.51 -13.50
CA TRP A 315 -20.06 -16.06 -13.52
C TRP A 315 -19.25 -16.51 -12.31
N VAL A 316 -19.85 -16.54 -11.12
CA VAL A 316 -19.23 -17.07 -9.90
C VAL A 316 -18.97 -18.57 -10.06
N VAL A 317 -19.96 -19.33 -10.55
CA VAL A 317 -19.78 -20.75 -10.87
C VAL A 317 -18.72 -20.93 -11.96
N ALA A 318 -18.71 -20.09 -13.00
CA ALA A 318 -17.70 -20.10 -14.04
C ALA A 318 -16.28 -19.83 -13.50
N ALA A 319 -16.14 -18.98 -12.48
CA ALA A 319 -14.88 -18.78 -11.78
C ALA A 319 -14.49 -20.00 -10.93
N PHE A 320 -15.43 -20.59 -10.19
CA PHE A 320 -15.18 -21.79 -9.38
C PHE A 320 -14.78 -23.02 -10.21
N ILE A 321 -15.31 -23.17 -11.42
CA ILE A 321 -14.93 -24.25 -12.35
C ILE A 321 -13.67 -23.94 -13.18
N GLY A 322 -13.01 -22.79 -12.94
CA GLY A 322 -11.78 -22.39 -13.64
C GLY A 322 -11.98 -21.86 -15.07
N PHE A 323 -13.21 -21.57 -15.48
CA PHE A 323 -13.52 -20.98 -16.80
C PHE A 323 -13.20 -19.48 -16.86
N VAL A 324 -13.17 -18.82 -15.69
CA VAL A 324 -12.92 -17.38 -15.53
C VAL A 324 -11.80 -17.18 -14.52
N GLY A 325 -10.75 -16.44 -14.87
CA GLY A 325 -9.59 -16.27 -14.00
C GLY A 325 -8.53 -15.32 -14.56
N SER A 326 -7.31 -15.39 -14.07
CA SER A 326 -6.20 -14.59 -14.59
C SER A 326 -5.73 -15.15 -15.94
N GLN A 327 -5.66 -14.30 -16.96
CA GLN A 327 -5.12 -14.63 -18.30
C GLN A 327 -3.68 -14.13 -18.49
N LYS A 328 -2.96 -13.86 -17.40
CA LYS A 328 -1.52 -13.57 -17.51
C LYS A 328 -0.80 -14.83 -18.01
N PRO A 329 0.21 -14.71 -18.89
CA PRO A 329 1.12 -15.83 -19.14
C PRO A 329 1.62 -16.32 -17.78
N PRO A 330 1.79 -17.63 -17.57
CA PRO A 330 2.29 -18.09 -16.28
C PRO A 330 3.63 -17.41 -16.02
N GLN A 331 3.89 -17.01 -14.78
CA GLN A 331 5.26 -16.69 -14.38
C GLN A 331 6.17 -17.87 -14.75
N ASP A 332 5.64 -19.10 -14.68
CA ASP A 332 6.28 -20.30 -15.22
C ASP A 332 6.55 -20.23 -16.73
N ALA A 333 5.78 -19.54 -17.59
CA ALA A 333 6.16 -19.38 -19.00
C ALA A 333 7.35 -18.43 -19.20
N LEU A 334 7.56 -17.48 -18.29
CA LEU A 334 8.81 -16.74 -18.19
C LEU A 334 9.93 -17.63 -17.63
N GLU A 335 9.65 -18.48 -16.64
CA GLU A 335 10.59 -19.53 -16.17
C GLU A 335 10.89 -20.57 -17.28
N PHE A 336 9.94 -20.85 -18.18
CA PHE A 336 10.08 -21.80 -19.29
C PHE A 336 10.69 -21.15 -20.54
N ALA A 337 10.71 -19.82 -20.67
CA ALA A 337 11.60 -19.17 -21.64
C ALA A 337 13.08 -19.44 -21.29
N ASN A 338 13.37 -19.63 -20.00
CA ASN A 338 14.65 -20.11 -19.49
C ASN A 338 14.85 -21.63 -19.58
N THR A 339 13.84 -22.41 -20.03
CA THR A 339 14.04 -23.86 -20.30
C THR A 339 15.13 -24.08 -21.34
N GLN A 340 15.37 -23.11 -22.22
CA GLN A 340 16.45 -23.19 -23.22
C GLN A 340 17.83 -23.19 -22.54
N ALA A 341 18.06 -22.33 -21.55
CA ALA A 341 19.27 -22.32 -20.73
C ALA A 341 19.38 -23.57 -19.82
N LEU A 342 18.24 -24.05 -19.30
CA LEU A 342 18.14 -25.30 -18.55
C LEU A 342 18.50 -26.53 -19.40
N LEU A 343 17.97 -26.57 -20.63
CA LEU A 343 18.18 -27.63 -21.61
C LEU A 343 19.61 -27.59 -22.16
N GLU A 344 20.18 -26.40 -22.41
CA GLU A 344 21.60 -26.23 -22.77
C GLU A 344 22.56 -26.76 -21.69
N GLU A 345 22.22 -26.58 -20.41
CA GLU A 345 23.05 -27.07 -19.30
C GLU A 345 22.89 -28.58 -19.05
N ILE A 346 21.68 -29.13 -19.31
CA ILE A 346 21.43 -30.58 -19.37
C ILE A 346 22.11 -31.21 -20.59
N GLU A 347 22.17 -30.51 -21.71
CA GLU A 347 22.80 -30.93 -22.96
C GLU A 347 24.33 -31.00 -22.82
N ARG A 348 24.96 -29.99 -22.19
CA ARG A 348 26.40 -30.02 -21.82
C ARG A 348 26.77 -31.20 -20.93
N ALA A 349 25.82 -31.73 -20.17
CA ALA A 349 26.01 -32.84 -19.24
C ALA A 349 25.82 -34.24 -19.89
N ARG A 350 25.49 -34.33 -21.19
CA ARG A 350 25.24 -35.62 -21.87
C ARG A 350 26.51 -36.14 -22.56
N PRO A 351 27.02 -37.36 -22.26
CA PRO A 351 28.27 -37.86 -22.85
C PRO A 351 28.17 -38.29 -24.32
N SER A 352 26.96 -38.52 -24.85
CA SER A 352 26.77 -39.03 -26.22
C SER A 352 25.45 -38.53 -26.84
N GLY A 353 25.53 -37.41 -27.58
CA GLY A 353 24.46 -36.89 -28.44
C GLY A 353 23.78 -35.63 -27.88
N GLY A 354 24.07 -34.47 -28.48
CA GLY A 354 23.36 -33.22 -28.20
C GLY A 354 21.87 -33.32 -28.55
N ILE A 355 21.07 -32.40 -28.00
CA ILE A 355 19.65 -32.24 -28.35
C ILE A 355 19.64 -31.41 -29.62
N ASP A 356 19.16 -31.95 -30.73
CA ASP A 356 19.15 -31.18 -31.97
C ASP A 356 17.98 -30.18 -32.01
N ALA A 357 17.98 -29.29 -33.01
CA ALA A 357 16.92 -28.29 -33.14
C ALA A 357 15.52 -28.91 -33.38
N ALA A 358 15.46 -30.17 -33.83
CA ALA A 358 14.20 -30.88 -34.05
C ALA A 358 13.66 -31.46 -32.72
N ASP A 359 14.54 -31.98 -31.87
CA ASP A 359 14.20 -32.42 -30.50
C ASP A 359 13.66 -31.25 -29.65
N PHE A 360 14.25 -30.06 -29.80
CA PHE A 360 13.77 -28.84 -29.14
C PHE A 360 12.41 -28.38 -29.68
N ALA A 361 12.18 -28.49 -30.99
CA ALA A 361 10.90 -28.19 -31.61
C ALA A 361 9.79 -29.17 -31.15
N ASP A 362 10.12 -30.46 -31.01
CA ASP A 362 9.20 -31.48 -30.49
C ASP A 362 8.81 -31.20 -29.03
N LEU A 363 9.75 -30.75 -28.18
CA LEU A 363 9.45 -30.32 -26.80
C LEU A 363 8.58 -29.06 -26.76
N GLN A 364 8.83 -28.08 -27.63
CA GLN A 364 8.00 -26.88 -27.76
C GLN A 364 6.58 -27.22 -28.23
N ASP A 365 6.44 -28.07 -29.24
CA ASP A 365 5.15 -28.49 -29.78
C ASP A 365 4.36 -29.32 -28.76
N TYR A 366 5.03 -30.22 -28.02
CA TYR A 366 4.42 -30.98 -26.93
C TYR A 366 3.90 -30.07 -25.81
N THR A 367 4.71 -29.08 -25.40
CA THR A 367 4.35 -28.09 -24.37
C THR A 367 3.18 -27.21 -24.84
N ALA A 368 3.19 -26.79 -26.11
CA ALA A 368 2.11 -26.02 -26.71
C ALA A 368 0.80 -26.82 -26.81
N LEU A 369 0.85 -28.09 -27.22
CA LEU A 369 -0.36 -28.93 -27.32
C LEU A 369 -0.93 -29.28 -25.94
N THR A 370 -0.07 -29.58 -24.97
CA THR A 370 -0.47 -29.92 -23.60
C THR A 370 -1.08 -28.72 -22.88
N SER A 371 -0.44 -27.54 -22.97
CA SER A 371 -0.98 -26.28 -22.41
C SER A 371 -2.30 -25.84 -23.05
N ARG A 372 -2.54 -26.23 -24.30
CA ARG A 372 -3.81 -26.00 -25.02
C ARG A 372 -4.88 -27.06 -24.73
N GLY A 373 -4.59 -28.05 -23.88
CA GLY A 373 -5.51 -29.17 -23.58
C GLY A 373 -5.87 -30.01 -24.81
N THR A 374 -5.04 -29.97 -25.85
CA THR A 374 -5.24 -30.69 -27.11
C THR A 374 -4.58 -32.05 -27.03
N ALA A 375 -5.18 -33.09 -27.62
CA ALA A 375 -4.61 -34.44 -27.59
C ALA A 375 -3.22 -34.45 -28.26
N VAL A 376 -2.20 -34.86 -27.50
CA VAL A 376 -0.84 -35.01 -28.01
C VAL A 376 -0.80 -36.25 -28.92
N PRO A 377 -0.28 -36.14 -30.15
CA PRO A 377 -0.05 -37.28 -31.02
C PRO A 377 0.86 -38.32 -30.36
N ALA A 378 0.50 -39.61 -30.45
CA ALA A 378 1.21 -40.68 -29.76
C ALA A 378 2.69 -40.81 -30.19
N ASP A 379 2.99 -40.43 -31.44
CA ASP A 379 4.34 -40.37 -31.98
C ASP A 379 5.17 -39.25 -31.34
N LEU A 380 4.59 -38.06 -31.15
CA LEU A 380 5.25 -36.94 -30.47
C LEU A 380 5.49 -37.27 -29.00
N GLN A 381 4.51 -37.89 -28.34
CA GLN A 381 4.64 -38.33 -26.96
C GLN A 381 5.77 -39.35 -26.78
N THR A 382 5.90 -40.32 -27.70
CA THR A 382 6.97 -41.33 -27.66
C THR A 382 8.36 -40.70 -27.87
N ARG A 383 8.48 -39.71 -28.75
CA ARG A 383 9.76 -38.98 -28.99
C ARG A 383 10.17 -38.16 -27.77
N VAL A 384 9.22 -37.45 -27.17
CA VAL A 384 9.46 -36.67 -25.94
C VAL A 384 9.81 -37.58 -24.75
N ASP A 385 9.12 -38.71 -24.58
CA ASP A 385 9.45 -39.68 -23.53
C ASP A 385 10.87 -40.26 -23.71
N ALA A 386 11.27 -40.59 -24.95
CA ALA A 386 12.62 -41.07 -25.26
C ALA A 386 13.72 -40.00 -25.04
N LEU A 387 13.40 -38.71 -25.25
CA LEU A 387 14.31 -37.60 -24.96
C LEU A 387 14.57 -37.45 -23.46
N LEU A 388 13.54 -37.63 -22.63
CA LEU A 388 13.61 -37.39 -21.18
C LEU A 388 14.19 -38.57 -20.38
N ASP A 389 14.17 -39.79 -20.90
CA ASP A 389 14.66 -41.00 -20.21
C ASP A 389 16.20 -41.21 -20.26
N GLY A 390 16.95 -40.38 -21.00
CA GLY A 390 18.36 -40.61 -21.36
C GLY A 390 19.45 -39.88 -20.54
N VAL A 391 19.14 -39.30 -19.38
CA VAL A 391 20.07 -38.44 -18.61
C VAL A 391 20.58 -39.17 -17.35
N GLN A 392 21.88 -39.08 -17.03
CA GLN A 392 22.43 -39.72 -15.81
C GLN A 392 22.30 -38.80 -14.60
N SER A 393 21.70 -39.31 -13.51
CA SER A 393 21.44 -38.57 -12.27
C SER A 393 22.70 -38.00 -11.59
N ASP A 394 23.81 -38.73 -11.66
CA ASP A 394 25.05 -38.35 -10.99
C ASP A 394 25.69 -37.10 -11.60
N ILE A 395 25.50 -36.89 -12.90
CA ILE A 395 26.07 -35.76 -13.63
C ILE A 395 25.29 -34.48 -13.32
N ILE A 396 23.95 -34.53 -13.24
CA ILE A 396 23.13 -33.38 -12.84
C ILE A 396 23.54 -32.89 -11.44
N ILE A 397 23.74 -33.82 -10.50
CA ILE A 397 24.19 -33.51 -9.14
C ILE A 397 25.58 -32.90 -9.15
N GLN A 398 26.49 -33.39 -10.00
CA GLN A 398 27.84 -32.84 -10.15
C GLN A 398 27.83 -31.44 -10.78
N THR A 399 26.97 -31.18 -11.77
CA THR A 399 26.79 -29.86 -12.40
C THR A 399 26.25 -28.84 -11.40
N LEU A 400 25.19 -29.18 -10.66
CA LEU A 400 24.63 -28.31 -9.61
C LEU A 400 25.67 -27.97 -8.54
N ARG A 401 26.47 -28.95 -8.10
CA ARG A 401 27.57 -28.73 -7.14
C ARG A 401 28.68 -27.85 -7.71
N THR A 402 28.98 -27.97 -9.00
CA THR A 402 30.04 -27.19 -9.66
C THR A 402 29.61 -25.73 -9.87
N ILE A 403 28.37 -25.51 -10.31
CA ILE A 403 27.76 -24.18 -10.44
C ILE A 403 27.71 -23.50 -9.08
N GLU A 404 27.21 -24.21 -8.06
CA GLU A 404 27.14 -23.68 -6.68
C GLU A 404 28.53 -23.36 -6.12
N PHE A 405 29.54 -24.20 -6.37
CA PHE A 405 30.92 -23.93 -5.98
C PHE A 405 31.48 -22.67 -6.67
N SER A 406 31.27 -22.53 -7.98
CA SER A 406 31.73 -21.37 -8.77
C SER A 406 31.07 -20.07 -8.31
N GLU A 407 29.75 -20.08 -8.10
CA GLU A 407 29.01 -18.93 -7.59
C GLU A 407 29.46 -18.55 -6.18
N ARG A 408 29.60 -19.52 -5.26
CA ARG A 408 30.07 -19.28 -3.89
C ARG A 408 31.49 -18.74 -3.86
N LYS A 409 32.40 -19.32 -4.66
CA LYS A 409 33.78 -18.83 -4.79
C LYS A 409 33.78 -17.39 -5.32
N SER A 410 33.04 -17.09 -6.39
CA SER A 410 32.99 -15.74 -6.95
C SER A 410 32.37 -14.71 -5.99
N SER A 411 31.35 -15.07 -5.23
CA SER A 411 30.74 -14.20 -4.22
C SER A 411 31.69 -13.94 -3.05
N LEU A 412 32.41 -14.97 -2.60
CA LEU A 412 33.42 -14.85 -1.56
C LEU A 412 34.56 -13.93 -2.01
N LEU A 413 35.12 -14.18 -3.18
CA LEU A 413 36.22 -13.39 -3.74
C LEU A 413 35.82 -11.92 -3.93
N ARG A 414 34.63 -11.66 -4.49
CA ARG A 414 34.12 -10.29 -4.65
C ARG A 414 33.91 -9.59 -3.30
N GLY A 415 33.41 -10.29 -2.28
CA GLY A 415 33.22 -9.73 -0.94
C GLY A 415 34.55 -9.38 -0.26
N ILE A 416 35.54 -10.27 -0.35
CA ILE A 416 36.87 -10.07 0.25
C ILE A 416 37.66 -8.98 -0.50
N ASP A 417 37.68 -9.00 -1.83
CA ASP A 417 38.42 -8.04 -2.65
C ASP A 417 37.90 -6.61 -2.42
N ARG A 418 36.57 -6.42 -2.42
CA ARG A 418 35.96 -5.11 -2.12
C ARG A 418 36.30 -4.62 -0.71
N PHE A 419 36.25 -5.51 0.28
CA PHE A 419 36.58 -5.16 1.66
C PHE A 419 38.06 -4.78 1.80
N ALA A 420 38.97 -5.61 1.30
CA ALA A 420 40.41 -5.41 1.41
C ALA A 420 40.87 -4.12 0.74
N ARG A 421 40.41 -3.84 -0.49
CA ARG A 421 40.73 -2.58 -1.21
C ARG A 421 40.17 -1.34 -0.53
N SER A 422 38.99 -1.43 0.07
CA SER A 422 38.40 -0.30 0.80
C SER A 422 39.20 0.05 2.06
N ILE A 423 39.64 -0.96 2.81
CA ILE A 423 40.50 -0.78 3.97
C ILE A 423 41.89 -0.26 3.57
N ASP A 424 42.46 -0.78 2.47
CA ASP A 424 43.75 -0.32 1.95
C ASP A 424 43.71 1.18 1.62
N ALA A 425 42.64 1.63 0.95
CA ALA A 425 42.47 3.03 0.60
C ALA A 425 42.21 3.95 1.82
N MET A 426 41.55 3.46 2.87
CA MET A 426 41.16 4.28 4.02
C MET A 426 42.19 4.30 5.16
N LEU A 427 42.86 3.18 5.41
CA LEU A 427 43.76 2.98 6.56
C LEU A 427 45.18 2.55 6.14
N GLY A 428 45.41 2.30 4.85
CA GLY A 428 46.70 1.90 4.29
C GLY A 428 46.93 0.38 4.23
N ALA A 429 47.96 -0.01 3.47
CA ALA A 429 48.27 -1.39 3.13
C ALA A 429 48.51 -2.32 4.33
N GLU A 430 49.04 -1.78 5.44
CA GLU A 430 49.30 -2.56 6.66
C GLU A 430 48.00 -3.03 7.32
N ALA A 431 46.95 -2.22 7.28
CA ALA A 431 45.63 -2.57 7.82
C ALA A 431 44.87 -3.56 6.92
N ALA A 432 45.17 -3.57 5.61
CA ALA A 432 44.50 -4.41 4.61
C ALA A 432 45.18 -5.77 4.38
N ALA A 433 46.47 -5.90 4.68
CA ALA A 433 47.27 -7.09 4.42
C ALA A 433 46.64 -8.42 4.86
N PRO A 434 46.04 -8.55 6.08
CA PRO A 434 45.42 -9.81 6.52
C PRO A 434 44.23 -10.25 5.66
N TYR A 435 43.59 -9.32 4.95
CA TYR A 435 42.42 -9.60 4.11
C TYR A 435 42.82 -9.99 2.69
N PHE A 436 43.88 -9.39 2.15
CA PHE A 436 44.48 -9.81 0.88
C PHE A 436 45.10 -11.22 0.97
N GLU A 437 45.69 -11.59 2.10
CA GLU A 437 46.16 -12.97 2.33
C GLU A 437 45.02 -14.01 2.35
N VAL A 438 43.81 -13.62 2.76
CA VAL A 438 42.63 -14.50 2.71
C VAL A 438 42.10 -14.58 1.27
N LEU A 439 42.14 -13.47 0.53
CA LEU A 439 41.75 -13.41 -0.89
C LEU A 439 42.63 -14.35 -1.72
N GLU A 440 43.95 -14.24 -1.61
CA GLU A 440 44.92 -15.04 -2.38
C GLU A 440 44.75 -16.54 -2.11
N ARG A 441 44.57 -16.92 -0.82
CA ARG A 441 44.28 -18.31 -0.45
C ARG A 441 42.94 -18.80 -1.02
N ALA A 442 41.93 -17.95 -1.09
CA ALA A 442 40.61 -18.30 -1.62
C ALA A 442 40.59 -18.39 -3.15
N GLU A 443 41.41 -17.61 -3.85
CA GLU A 443 41.55 -17.67 -5.32
C GLU A 443 42.11 -19.02 -5.80
N GLY A 444 43.05 -19.60 -5.03
CA GLY A 444 43.66 -20.90 -5.34
C GLY A 444 42.79 -22.12 -5.10
N ALA A 445 41.63 -21.99 -4.44
CA ALA A 445 40.79 -23.15 -4.07
C ALA A 445 40.02 -23.73 -5.27
N SER A 446 40.07 -25.05 -5.45
CA SER A 446 39.42 -25.78 -6.54
C SER A 446 38.23 -26.64 -6.10
N SER A 447 38.04 -26.80 -4.79
CA SER A 447 36.90 -27.52 -4.18
C SER A 447 36.33 -26.76 -2.98
N LEU A 448 35.10 -27.09 -2.58
CA LEU A 448 34.44 -26.46 -1.41
C LEU A 448 35.26 -26.70 -0.13
N ALA A 449 35.88 -27.86 0.03
CA ALA A 449 36.71 -28.18 1.19
C ALA A 449 38.00 -27.31 1.23
N GLU A 450 38.64 -27.10 0.08
CA GLU A 450 39.78 -26.18 -0.04
C GLU A 450 39.37 -24.73 0.21
N LEU A 451 38.19 -24.33 -0.27
CA LEU A 451 37.63 -22.99 -0.07
C LEU A 451 37.25 -22.73 1.40
N THR A 452 36.76 -23.73 2.11
CA THR A 452 36.51 -23.67 3.56
C THR A 452 37.82 -23.60 4.36
N ALA A 453 38.85 -24.33 3.91
CA ALA A 453 40.16 -24.28 4.54
C ALA A 453 40.86 -22.93 4.34
N SER A 454 40.69 -22.28 3.18
CA SER A 454 41.33 -20.99 2.88
C SER A 454 40.83 -19.82 3.73
N VAL A 455 39.56 -19.85 4.15
CA VAL A 455 38.94 -18.82 5.01
C VAL A 455 39.05 -19.10 6.51
N LYS A 456 39.64 -20.25 6.89
CA LYS A 456 39.80 -20.68 8.28
C LYS A 456 40.85 -19.78 8.97
N GLY A 457 40.48 -19.16 10.08
CA GLY A 457 41.33 -18.21 10.81
C GLY A 457 41.29 -16.76 10.29
N ALA A 458 40.44 -16.44 9.31
CA ALA A 458 40.21 -15.07 8.87
C ALA A 458 39.65 -14.19 10.01
N PRO A 459 40.03 -12.89 10.12
CA PRO A 459 39.46 -11.95 11.09
C PRO A 459 37.93 -11.88 10.97
N ARG A 460 37.17 -11.83 12.09
CA ARG A 460 35.69 -11.81 12.06
C ARG A 460 35.10 -10.97 13.19
N GLY A 461 33.80 -10.68 13.10
CA GLY A 461 33.01 -10.09 14.18
C GLY A 461 33.60 -8.77 14.73
N GLN A 462 33.92 -8.74 16.03
CA GLN A 462 34.39 -7.51 16.70
C GLN A 462 35.69 -6.93 16.13
N ALA A 463 36.60 -7.76 15.58
CA ALA A 463 37.86 -7.28 15.02
C ALA A 463 37.62 -6.46 13.74
N VAL A 464 36.74 -6.95 12.86
CA VAL A 464 36.31 -6.25 11.65
C VAL A 464 35.55 -4.97 12.04
N GLN A 465 34.64 -5.04 13.02
CA GLN A 465 33.89 -3.87 13.48
C GLN A 465 34.77 -2.76 14.05
N ARG A 466 35.81 -3.09 14.82
CA ARG A 466 36.76 -2.11 15.35
C ARG A 466 37.57 -1.43 14.24
N LEU A 467 37.91 -2.17 13.19
CA LEU A 467 38.65 -1.65 12.04
C LEU A 467 37.79 -0.67 11.23
N VAL A 468 36.53 -1.02 10.98
CA VAL A 468 35.57 -0.14 10.31
C VAL A 468 35.31 1.14 11.11
N ASN A 469 35.14 1.02 12.44
CA ASN A 469 34.95 2.18 13.31
C ASN A 469 36.19 3.10 13.39
N ARG A 470 37.39 2.57 13.11
CA ARG A 470 38.62 3.37 13.02
C ARG A 470 38.69 4.11 11.68
N ALA A 471 38.39 3.42 10.58
CA ALA A 471 38.30 4.03 9.26
C ALA A 471 37.32 5.22 9.24
N ASP A 472 36.16 5.08 9.90
CA ASP A 472 35.14 6.13 10.03
C ASP A 472 35.64 7.40 10.72
N LYS A 473 36.53 7.25 11.69
CA LYS A 473 37.05 8.37 12.48
C LYS A 473 38.25 9.06 11.85
N GLU A 474 39.03 8.32 11.08
CA GLU A 474 40.33 8.78 10.58
C GLU A 474 40.29 9.24 9.11
N PHE A 475 39.31 8.80 8.32
CA PHE A 475 39.24 9.10 6.88
C PHE A 475 38.37 10.33 6.57
N ASP A 476 38.94 11.32 5.89
CA ASP A 476 38.24 12.54 5.49
C ASP A 476 37.63 12.43 4.08
N PHE A 477 36.28 12.41 4.00
CA PHE A 477 35.54 12.37 2.74
C PHE A 477 35.38 13.73 2.06
N THR A 478 35.73 14.81 2.74
CA THR A 478 35.54 16.19 2.28
C THR A 478 36.22 16.47 0.92
N PRO A 479 37.47 16.01 0.65
CA PRO A 479 38.14 16.22 -0.63
C PRO A 479 37.43 15.56 -1.82
N TYR A 480 36.78 14.40 -1.60
CA TYR A 480 36.09 13.63 -2.62
C TYR A 480 34.81 14.31 -3.08
N GLN A 481 34.04 14.87 -2.13
CA GLN A 481 32.80 15.59 -2.43
C GLN A 481 33.08 16.90 -3.17
N PHE A 482 34.08 17.67 -2.71
CA PHE A 482 34.46 18.91 -3.38
C PHE A 482 34.98 18.68 -4.80
N ALA A 483 35.77 17.62 -5.04
CA ALA A 483 36.27 17.31 -6.37
C ALA A 483 35.12 16.94 -7.35
N ALA A 484 34.14 16.19 -6.87
CA ALA A 484 32.95 15.80 -7.65
C ALA A 484 32.06 17.01 -8.00
N GLU A 485 31.72 17.83 -7.01
CA GLU A 485 30.90 19.03 -7.20
C GLU A 485 31.58 20.04 -8.14
N ASP A 486 32.89 20.24 -7.98
CA ASP A 486 33.67 21.17 -8.78
C ASP A 486 33.74 20.75 -10.26
N TYR A 487 33.94 19.45 -10.53
CA TYR A 487 33.90 18.90 -11.88
C TYR A 487 32.50 19.00 -12.50
N ALA A 488 31.44 18.59 -11.80
CA ALA A 488 30.05 18.66 -12.29
C ALA A 488 29.63 20.10 -12.62
N SER A 489 30.01 21.06 -11.77
CA SER A 489 29.72 22.49 -11.99
C SER A 489 30.44 23.04 -13.22
N THR A 490 31.68 22.59 -13.48
CA THR A 490 32.51 23.05 -14.59
C THR A 490 32.01 22.50 -15.92
N VAL A 491 31.65 21.20 -15.98
CA VAL A 491 31.05 20.57 -17.17
C VAL A 491 29.68 21.16 -17.50
N SER A 492 28.83 21.40 -16.50
CA SER A 492 27.51 22.02 -16.68
C SER A 492 27.62 23.45 -17.24
N LYS A 493 28.60 24.23 -16.78
CA LYS A 493 28.91 25.56 -17.35
C LYS A 493 29.40 25.46 -18.80
N ALA A 494 30.21 24.46 -19.14
CA ALA A 494 30.73 24.25 -20.48
C ALA A 494 29.64 23.87 -21.51
N ARG A 495 28.60 23.13 -21.10
CA ARG A 495 27.50 22.67 -22.00
C ARG A 495 26.40 23.69 -22.28
N ARG A 496 26.34 24.82 -21.58
CA ARG A 496 25.23 25.78 -21.72
C ARG A 496 25.14 26.39 -23.13
N LYS A 497 23.95 26.31 -23.73
CA LYS A 497 23.61 26.77 -25.09
C LYS A 497 23.90 28.25 -25.36
N SER A 498 23.96 29.11 -24.34
CA SER A 498 24.28 30.55 -24.50
C SER A 498 25.75 30.79 -24.83
N VAL A 499 26.65 29.90 -24.40
CA VAL A 499 28.07 29.97 -24.70
C VAL A 499 28.27 29.52 -26.15
N LEU A 500 27.67 28.38 -26.54
CA LEU A 500 27.61 27.84 -27.90
C LEU A 500 27.09 28.84 -28.96
N ARG A 501 26.25 29.80 -28.55
CA ARG A 501 25.71 30.85 -29.43
C ARG A 501 26.69 32.01 -29.69
N LYS A 502 27.51 32.38 -28.69
CA LYS A 502 28.52 33.45 -28.81
C LYS A 502 29.65 33.10 -29.77
N PHE A 503 29.97 31.82 -29.93
CA PHE A 503 30.99 31.31 -30.85
C PHE A 503 30.69 31.57 -32.33
N LYS A 504 29.45 31.95 -32.65
CA LYS A 504 29.04 32.25 -34.03
C LYS A 504 29.39 33.68 -34.46
N ASP A 505 29.59 34.58 -33.49
CA ASP A 505 29.71 36.03 -33.73
C ASP A 505 31.17 36.55 -33.61
N ASP A 506 32.08 35.80 -32.97
CA ASP A 506 33.53 36.10 -32.85
C ASP A 506 34.35 34.79 -32.71
N PRO A 507 34.88 34.24 -33.81
CA PRO A 507 35.53 32.92 -33.83
C PRO A 507 36.96 32.89 -33.25
N ASP A 508 37.69 34.01 -33.25
CA ASP A 508 39.08 34.06 -32.78
C ASP A 508 39.15 34.24 -31.26
N GLY A 509 38.35 35.15 -30.68
CA GLY A 509 38.24 35.30 -29.22
C GLY A 509 37.64 34.06 -28.54
N ALA A 510 36.78 33.38 -29.28
CA ALA A 510 36.22 32.08 -28.96
C ALA A 510 37.27 30.98 -28.76
N ALA A 511 38.22 30.84 -29.69
CA ALA A 511 39.24 29.80 -29.63
C ALA A 511 40.13 29.93 -28.39
N VAL A 512 40.52 31.16 -28.04
CA VAL A 512 41.34 31.45 -26.85
C VAL A 512 40.58 31.16 -25.54
N GLU A 513 39.31 31.57 -25.45
CA GLU A 513 38.46 31.27 -24.29
C GLU A 513 38.21 29.76 -24.15
N LEU A 514 38.10 29.02 -25.27
CA LEU A 514 37.92 27.57 -25.25
C LEU A 514 39.18 26.85 -24.77
N GLN A 515 40.36 27.29 -25.22
CA GLN A 515 41.64 26.72 -24.82
C GLN A 515 41.89 26.89 -23.31
N ASN A 516 41.58 28.06 -22.76
CA ASN A 516 41.67 28.32 -21.32
C ASN A 516 40.71 27.44 -20.51
N ARG A 517 39.50 27.19 -21.03
CA ARG A 517 38.51 26.31 -20.39
C ARG A 517 38.85 24.83 -20.53
N ALA A 518 39.43 24.42 -21.65
CA ALA A 518 39.93 23.07 -21.87
C ALA A 518 41.05 22.74 -20.88
N ALA A 519 41.99 23.65 -20.67
CA ALA A 519 43.04 23.52 -19.67
C ALA A 519 42.48 23.40 -18.24
N LEU A 520 41.48 24.23 -17.89
CA LEU A 520 40.78 24.15 -16.61
C LEU A 520 40.07 22.81 -16.43
N LEU A 521 39.31 22.35 -17.44
CA LEU A 521 38.59 21.08 -17.44
C LEU A 521 39.54 19.88 -17.31
N ALA A 522 40.65 19.89 -18.04
CA ALA A 522 41.68 18.86 -17.95
C ALA A 522 42.24 18.75 -16.52
N GLY A 523 42.50 19.88 -15.86
CA GLY A 523 42.93 19.91 -14.46
C GLY A 523 41.90 19.35 -13.49
N LYS A 524 40.61 19.63 -13.70
CA LYS A 524 39.52 19.10 -12.86
C LYS A 524 39.28 17.60 -13.07
N ILE A 525 39.36 17.13 -14.32
CA ILE A 525 39.29 15.69 -14.65
C ILE A 525 40.43 14.93 -13.99
N ALA A 526 41.67 15.44 -14.10
CA ALA A 526 42.84 14.82 -13.49
C ALA A 526 42.73 14.76 -11.96
N ALA A 527 42.24 15.82 -11.31
CA ALA A 527 42.02 15.83 -9.87
C ALA A 527 40.93 14.83 -9.42
N LEU A 528 39.83 14.72 -10.19
CA LEU A 528 38.78 13.75 -9.92
C LEU A 528 39.29 12.31 -10.12
N GLN A 529 40.01 12.06 -11.21
CA GLN A 529 40.60 10.75 -11.49
C GLN A 529 41.61 10.38 -10.41
N ALA A 530 42.52 11.26 -10.00
CA ALA A 530 43.49 10.96 -8.94
C ALA A 530 42.86 10.52 -7.60
N LEU A 531 41.65 11.01 -7.29
CA LEU A 531 40.92 10.62 -6.08
C LEU A 531 40.07 9.36 -6.29
N TYR A 532 39.37 9.23 -7.42
CA TYR A 532 38.38 8.17 -7.65
C TYR A 532 38.87 6.98 -8.49
N GLU A 533 40.06 7.06 -9.10
CA GLU A 533 40.67 6.03 -9.94
C GLU A 533 40.73 4.64 -9.28
N PRO A 534 41.02 4.49 -7.97
CA PRO A 534 40.98 3.18 -7.31
C PRO A 534 39.58 2.54 -7.23
N PHE A 535 38.52 3.35 -7.38
CA PHE A 535 37.14 2.96 -7.07
C PHE A 535 36.22 2.88 -8.30
N PHE A 536 36.58 3.54 -9.41
CA PHE A 536 35.85 3.40 -10.66
C PHE A 536 36.13 2.07 -11.36
N GLU A 537 35.16 1.59 -12.12
CA GLU A 537 35.35 0.43 -13.00
C GLU A 537 36.42 0.74 -14.06
N ALA A 538 37.16 -0.30 -14.48
CA ALA A 538 38.24 -0.17 -15.47
C ALA A 538 37.78 0.51 -16.77
N GLU A 539 36.54 0.24 -17.21
CA GLU A 539 35.94 0.88 -18.38
C GLU A 539 35.73 2.40 -18.17
N THR A 540 35.27 2.79 -16.98
CA THR A 540 35.03 4.20 -16.62
C THR A 540 36.34 4.97 -16.54
N ASN A 541 37.38 4.39 -15.90
CA ASN A 541 38.72 4.95 -15.85
C ASN A 541 39.32 5.14 -17.25
N THR A 542 39.15 4.14 -18.13
CA THR A 542 39.64 4.22 -19.51
C THR A 542 38.97 5.35 -20.29
N ARG A 543 37.65 5.52 -20.14
CA ARG A 543 36.90 6.62 -20.78
C ARG A 543 37.33 8.00 -20.30
N PHE A 544 37.60 8.17 -19.01
CA PHE A 544 38.12 9.45 -18.49
C PHE A 544 39.52 9.76 -19.03
N ALA A 545 40.41 8.78 -19.05
CA ALA A 545 41.76 8.93 -19.60
C ALA A 545 41.75 9.27 -21.10
N GLU A 546 40.88 8.64 -21.88
CA GLU A 546 40.71 8.90 -23.30
C GLU A 546 40.17 10.31 -23.56
N ASN A 547 39.12 10.72 -22.84
CA ASN A 547 38.56 12.08 -22.94
C ASN A 547 39.60 13.16 -22.60
N LEU A 548 40.40 12.95 -21.55
CA LEU A 548 41.48 13.87 -21.17
C LEU A 548 42.52 14.01 -22.28
N ARG A 549 42.92 12.90 -22.89
CA ARG A 549 43.88 12.87 -24.00
C ARG A 549 43.35 13.60 -25.23
N VAL A 550 42.09 13.39 -25.60
CA VAL A 550 41.45 14.06 -26.75
C VAL A 550 41.36 15.57 -26.51
N ILE A 551 40.95 16.01 -25.30
CA ILE A 551 40.88 17.44 -24.96
C ILE A 551 42.26 18.11 -25.03
N GLN A 552 43.32 17.42 -24.60
CA GLN A 552 44.69 17.94 -24.63
C GLN A 552 45.34 17.95 -26.02
N ALA A 553 44.94 17.01 -26.89
CA ALA A 553 45.54 16.83 -28.21
C ALA A 553 44.81 17.57 -29.35
N ALA A 554 43.61 18.10 -29.10
CA ALA A 554 42.79 18.71 -30.14
C ALA A 554 43.35 20.06 -30.62
N GLU A 555 43.66 20.13 -31.91
CA GLU A 555 44.20 21.33 -32.59
C GLU A 555 43.09 22.21 -33.19
N THR A 556 41.89 21.65 -33.37
CA THR A 556 40.73 22.33 -33.96
C THR A 556 39.59 22.54 -32.96
N LEU A 557 38.84 23.63 -33.15
CA LEU A 557 37.68 23.99 -32.33
C LEU A 557 36.57 22.91 -32.34
N GLU A 558 36.40 22.23 -33.48
CA GLU A 558 35.37 21.20 -33.68
C GLU A 558 35.68 19.92 -32.90
N GLU A 559 36.93 19.44 -32.94
CA GLU A 559 37.40 18.30 -32.14
C GLU A 559 37.26 18.55 -30.64
N GLN A 560 37.60 19.76 -30.17
CA GLN A 560 37.42 20.14 -28.76
C GLN A 560 35.95 20.18 -28.35
N LEU A 561 35.06 20.67 -29.22
CA LEU A 561 33.62 20.73 -28.96
C LEU A 561 32.98 19.34 -28.88
N ASP A 562 33.37 18.43 -29.75
CA ASP A 562 32.86 17.06 -29.76
C ASP A 562 33.41 16.23 -28.58
N ALA A 563 34.65 16.50 -28.14
CA ALA A 563 35.19 15.94 -26.90
C ALA A 563 34.39 16.41 -25.66
N ILE A 564 34.04 17.70 -25.58
CA ILE A 564 33.23 18.23 -24.46
C ILE A 564 31.79 17.66 -24.47
N ARG A 565 31.24 17.38 -25.65
CA ARG A 565 29.91 16.75 -25.81
C ARG A 565 29.90 15.28 -25.40
N SER A 566 31.00 14.56 -25.60
CA SER A 566 31.14 13.14 -25.27
C SER A 566 31.53 12.87 -23.81
N LEU A 567 31.85 13.91 -23.02
CA LEU A 567 31.97 13.81 -21.56
C LEU A 567 30.70 13.19 -20.93
N PRO A 568 30.78 12.56 -19.74
CA PRO A 568 29.60 12.08 -19.05
C PRO A 568 28.60 13.23 -18.82
N ALA A 569 27.30 13.01 -19.02
CA ALA A 569 26.30 13.99 -18.59
C ALA A 569 26.37 14.15 -17.07
N SER A 570 25.92 15.30 -16.54
CA SER A 570 25.89 15.49 -15.08
C SER A 570 25.17 14.33 -14.40
N GLY A 571 24.05 13.85 -14.95
CA GLY A 571 23.35 12.66 -14.41
C GLY A 571 24.07 11.31 -14.59
N ASP A 572 25.01 11.19 -15.52
CA ASP A 572 25.80 9.94 -15.71
C ASP A 572 27.00 9.93 -14.77
N LEU A 573 27.68 11.07 -14.65
CA LEU A 573 28.71 11.27 -13.64
C LEU A 573 28.11 11.22 -12.24
N ASP A 574 27.00 11.91 -11.97
CA ASP A 574 26.34 11.91 -10.68
C ASP A 574 25.90 10.47 -10.34
N ARG A 575 25.56 9.64 -11.32
CA ARG A 575 25.34 8.19 -11.10
C ARG A 575 26.63 7.43 -10.84
N ALA A 576 27.72 7.66 -11.57
CA ALA A 576 29.00 6.98 -11.33
C ALA A 576 29.61 7.38 -9.98
N VAL A 577 29.62 8.69 -9.67
CA VAL A 577 30.08 9.28 -8.42
C VAL A 577 29.12 9.01 -7.29
N SER A 578 27.79 9.02 -7.45
CA SER A 578 26.88 8.58 -6.36
C SER A 578 26.90 7.08 -6.15
N THR A 579 27.23 6.29 -7.19
CA THR A 579 27.55 4.87 -7.00
C THR A 579 28.82 4.75 -6.17
N VAL A 580 29.90 5.49 -6.49
CA VAL A 580 31.14 5.43 -5.71
C VAL A 580 31.04 6.10 -4.33
N ASP A 581 30.34 7.22 -4.17
CA ASP A 581 30.07 7.93 -2.93
C ASP A 581 29.04 7.16 -2.08
N GLY A 582 28.08 6.50 -2.72
CA GLY A 582 27.20 5.51 -2.09
C GLY A 582 27.95 4.25 -1.68
N LEU A 583 28.94 3.80 -2.45
CA LEU A 583 29.86 2.73 -2.09
C LEU A 583 30.77 3.17 -0.92
N LEU A 584 31.26 4.41 -0.92
CA LEU A 584 32.15 4.99 0.08
C LEU A 584 31.43 5.47 1.36
N LYS A 585 30.12 5.76 1.33
CA LYS A 585 29.31 6.21 2.50
C LYS A 585 28.29 5.19 3.00
N ARG A 586 27.68 4.40 2.11
CA ARG A 586 26.55 3.49 2.43
C ARG A 586 26.98 2.02 2.45
N GLU A 587 27.90 1.60 1.58
CA GLU A 587 28.39 0.21 1.53
C GLU A 587 29.70 -0.03 2.29
N SER A 588 30.62 0.94 2.35
CA SER A 588 31.89 0.87 3.10
C SER A 588 31.69 0.69 4.61
N TYR A 589 30.60 1.21 5.18
CA TYR A 589 30.33 1.19 6.62
C TYR A 589 29.34 0.13 7.08
N LEU A 590 28.40 -0.29 6.24
CA LEU A 590 27.36 -1.27 6.60
C LEU A 590 27.39 -2.57 5.78
N ALA A 591 27.89 -2.55 4.54
CA ALA A 591 27.97 -3.75 3.72
C ALA A 591 29.35 -4.40 3.79
N SER A 592 30.43 -3.67 4.03
CA SER A 592 31.80 -4.21 4.00
C SER A 592 32.06 -5.21 5.15
N SER A 593 31.75 -4.84 6.40
CA SER A 593 31.87 -5.75 7.55
C SER A 593 30.88 -6.90 7.45
N PHE A 594 29.63 -6.63 7.08
CA PHE A 594 28.59 -7.66 6.97
C PHE A 594 28.76 -8.57 5.75
N SER A 595 29.30 -8.12 4.61
CA SER A 595 29.47 -8.94 3.40
C SER A 595 30.72 -9.80 3.49
N TYR A 596 31.84 -9.25 3.97
CA TYR A 596 33.04 -10.01 4.27
C TYR A 596 32.74 -11.06 5.35
N ASP A 597 32.18 -10.63 6.50
CA ASP A 597 31.88 -11.53 7.61
C ASP A 597 30.78 -12.55 7.26
N ARG A 598 29.76 -12.17 6.47
CA ARG A 598 28.76 -13.12 5.92
C ARG A 598 29.36 -14.09 4.93
N ALA A 599 30.19 -13.64 4.00
CA ALA A 599 30.82 -14.51 2.99
C ALA A 599 31.77 -15.50 3.65
N ILE A 600 32.56 -15.03 4.62
CA ILE A 600 33.47 -15.85 5.39
C ILE A 600 32.69 -16.84 6.29
N ARG A 601 31.64 -16.42 7.01
CA ARG A 601 30.80 -17.32 7.83
C ARG A 601 30.06 -18.35 6.98
N ALA A 602 29.52 -17.95 5.83
CA ALA A 602 28.81 -18.85 4.92
C ALA A 602 29.68 -19.98 4.37
N VAL A 603 31.00 -19.74 4.22
CA VAL A 603 31.96 -20.73 3.72
C VAL A 603 32.65 -21.50 4.86
N ALA A 604 32.86 -20.86 6.02
CA ALA A 604 33.62 -21.43 7.13
C ALA A 604 32.79 -22.23 8.14
N ASP A 605 31.56 -21.82 8.40
CA ASP A 605 30.74 -22.41 9.46
C ASP A 605 29.89 -23.58 8.93
N GLY A 606 30.09 -23.95 7.66
CA GLY A 606 29.39 -25.07 7.04
C GLY A 606 27.86 -24.93 7.02
N GLN A 607 27.33 -23.73 7.27
CA GLN A 607 25.90 -23.44 7.20
C GLN A 607 25.46 -23.43 5.73
N VAL A 608 25.29 -24.62 5.14
CA VAL A 608 24.02 -25.35 5.14
C VAL A 608 24.36 -26.86 4.96
N PRO A 609 23.78 -27.80 5.73
CA PRO A 609 23.79 -29.23 5.37
C PRO A 609 23.25 -29.41 3.94
N PHE A 610 23.46 -30.56 3.29
CA PHE A 610 23.03 -30.82 1.89
C PHE A 610 21.52 -30.72 1.56
N GLY A 611 20.70 -30.02 2.36
CA GLY A 611 19.40 -29.50 1.93
C GLY A 611 19.60 -28.18 1.19
N ILE A 612 19.26 -28.15 -0.10
CA ILE A 612 19.55 -27.04 -1.00
C ILE A 612 18.63 -25.81 -0.73
N SER A 613 18.63 -25.24 0.47
CA SER A 613 17.65 -24.23 0.88
C SER A 613 17.96 -22.78 0.47
N ARG A 614 19.13 -22.46 -0.11
CA ARG A 614 19.50 -21.09 -0.51
C ARG A 614 19.39 -20.84 -2.01
N PRO A 615 18.74 -19.77 -2.50
CA PRO A 615 18.53 -19.53 -3.94
C PRO A 615 19.88 -19.49 -4.70
N VAL A 616 20.01 -20.31 -5.76
CA VAL A 616 21.11 -20.17 -6.74
C VAL A 616 20.81 -18.95 -7.61
N SER A 617 21.83 -18.26 -8.12
CA SER A 617 21.58 -17.08 -8.95
C SER A 617 21.05 -17.41 -10.34
N SER A 618 21.26 -18.64 -10.82
CA SER A 618 20.73 -19.09 -12.12
C SER A 618 19.30 -19.65 -12.00
N GLU A 619 18.40 -19.08 -12.79
CA GLU A 619 16.98 -19.47 -12.85
C GLU A 619 16.82 -20.95 -13.22
N ALA A 620 17.69 -21.44 -14.11
CA ALA A 620 17.81 -22.84 -14.49
C ALA A 620 18.13 -23.78 -13.30
N ALA A 621 19.08 -23.43 -12.43
CA ALA A 621 19.43 -24.27 -11.28
C ALA A 621 18.33 -24.27 -10.20
N ASN A 622 17.59 -23.17 -10.05
CA ASN A 622 16.43 -23.10 -9.15
C ASN A 622 15.28 -23.99 -9.63
N LEU A 623 15.04 -24.07 -10.94
CA LEU A 623 14.05 -24.98 -11.53
C LEU A 623 14.44 -26.45 -11.34
N LEU A 624 15.70 -26.83 -11.55
CA LEU A 624 16.19 -28.19 -11.26
C LEU A 624 15.99 -28.55 -9.80
N ARG A 625 16.31 -27.63 -8.87
CA ARG A 625 16.12 -27.85 -7.44
C ARG A 625 14.66 -28.09 -7.06
N LYS A 626 13.73 -27.30 -7.63
CA LYS A 626 12.29 -27.45 -7.38
C LYS A 626 11.76 -28.80 -7.86
N ALA A 627 12.31 -29.33 -8.95
CA ALA A 627 12.03 -30.66 -9.44
C ALA A 627 12.68 -31.79 -8.61
N PHE A 628 13.73 -31.50 -7.83
CA PHE A 628 14.54 -32.48 -7.10
C PHE A 628 14.74 -32.14 -5.61
N PRO A 629 13.68 -32.26 -4.78
CA PRO A 629 13.78 -32.01 -3.35
C PRO A 629 14.65 -33.03 -2.60
N ASP A 630 14.71 -34.29 -3.07
CA ASP A 630 15.53 -35.37 -2.47
C ASP A 630 16.46 -36.02 -3.51
N MET A 631 17.70 -35.52 -3.62
CA MET A 631 18.69 -35.96 -4.63
C MET A 631 19.27 -37.39 -4.39
N GLY A 632 18.73 -38.17 -3.46
CA GLY A 632 19.35 -39.40 -2.95
C GLY A 632 18.99 -40.72 -3.64
N ASN A 633 17.96 -40.76 -4.49
CA ASN A 633 17.32 -42.04 -4.89
C ASN A 633 17.58 -42.51 -6.34
N GLY A 634 18.42 -41.83 -7.12
CA GLY A 634 18.80 -42.27 -8.47
C GLY A 634 17.71 -42.18 -9.56
N ASP A 635 16.49 -41.72 -9.24
CA ASP A 635 15.36 -41.57 -10.18
C ASP A 635 15.21 -40.13 -10.73
N ALA A 636 16.32 -39.38 -10.85
CA ALA A 636 16.25 -37.97 -11.26
C ALA A 636 15.59 -37.74 -12.65
N PRO A 637 15.88 -38.52 -13.70
CA PRO A 637 15.24 -38.30 -15.01
C PRO A 637 13.72 -38.48 -14.97
N LYS A 638 13.24 -39.43 -14.14
CA LYS A 638 11.80 -39.69 -13.93
C LYS A 638 11.12 -38.61 -13.11
N GLN A 639 11.79 -38.06 -12.10
CA GLN A 639 11.22 -36.99 -11.27
C GLN A 639 11.15 -35.66 -12.03
N LEU A 640 12.15 -35.34 -12.86
CA LEU A 640 12.10 -34.16 -13.72
C LEU A 640 11.00 -34.27 -14.76
N SER A 641 10.93 -35.40 -15.47
CA SER A 641 9.86 -35.66 -16.44
C SER A 641 8.48 -35.71 -15.79
N ALA A 642 8.34 -36.26 -14.58
CA ALA A 642 7.10 -36.21 -13.80
C ALA A 642 6.75 -34.78 -13.38
N TYR A 643 7.71 -33.98 -12.93
CA TYR A 643 7.51 -32.57 -12.56
C TYR A 643 7.05 -31.72 -13.76
N PHE A 644 7.71 -31.87 -14.93
CA PHE A 644 7.29 -31.20 -16.17
C PHE A 644 5.87 -31.65 -16.59
N ARG A 645 5.58 -32.96 -16.51
CA ARG A 645 4.26 -33.51 -16.87
C ARG A 645 3.16 -33.06 -15.90
N ASP A 646 3.42 -33.07 -14.60
CA ASP A 646 2.47 -32.68 -13.56
C ASP A 646 2.18 -31.18 -13.60
N SER A 647 3.22 -30.34 -13.70
CA SER A 647 3.07 -28.88 -13.82
C SER A 647 2.34 -28.47 -15.10
N LEU A 648 2.58 -29.14 -16.24
CA LEU A 648 1.90 -28.86 -17.50
C LEU A 648 0.47 -29.42 -17.56
N SER A 649 0.20 -30.57 -16.94
CA SER A 649 -1.12 -31.22 -16.96
C SER A 649 -2.13 -30.56 -16.01
N SER A 650 -1.66 -29.88 -14.96
CA SER A 650 -2.48 -29.18 -13.99
C SER A 650 -2.82 -27.73 -14.41
N TYR A 651 -2.17 -27.19 -15.45
CA TYR A 651 -2.39 -25.82 -15.91
C TYR A 651 -3.50 -25.71 -16.97
N ARG A 652 -4.58 -24.97 -16.64
CA ARG A 652 -5.62 -24.57 -17.60
C ARG A 652 -5.73 -23.06 -17.63
N VAL A 653 -5.44 -22.45 -18.78
CA VAL A 653 -5.68 -21.01 -18.99
C VAL A 653 -7.20 -20.77 -18.98
N PRO A 654 -7.72 -19.89 -18.11
CA PRO A 654 -9.13 -19.55 -18.12
C PRO A 654 -9.55 -18.88 -19.43
N ALA A 655 -10.68 -19.28 -20.00
CA ALA A 655 -11.18 -18.78 -21.28
C ALA A 655 -11.52 -17.28 -21.25
N ILE A 656 -11.88 -16.73 -20.08
CA ILE A 656 -12.22 -15.31 -19.92
C ILE A 656 -11.44 -14.72 -18.75
N SER A 657 -10.85 -13.54 -18.94
CA SER A 657 -10.19 -12.82 -17.85
C SER A 657 -11.21 -12.32 -16.81
N MET A 658 -10.81 -12.31 -15.53
CA MET A 658 -11.67 -11.83 -14.44
C MET A 658 -12.16 -10.38 -14.65
N GLY A 659 -11.33 -9.52 -15.26
CA GLY A 659 -11.71 -8.15 -15.61
C GLY A 659 -12.77 -8.07 -16.71
N VAL A 660 -12.64 -8.88 -17.77
CA VAL A 660 -13.63 -8.97 -18.85
C VAL A 660 -14.96 -9.53 -18.32
N ALA A 661 -14.88 -10.57 -17.49
CA ALA A 661 -16.04 -11.16 -16.82
C ALA A 661 -16.83 -10.13 -16.00
N ALA A 662 -16.14 -9.34 -15.18
CA ALA A 662 -16.75 -8.28 -14.39
C ALA A 662 -17.40 -7.21 -15.29
N PHE A 663 -16.71 -6.77 -16.34
CA PHE A 663 -17.24 -5.79 -17.31
C PHE A 663 -18.52 -6.27 -18.00
N LEU A 664 -18.52 -7.51 -18.50
CA LEU A 664 -19.69 -8.10 -19.15
C LEU A 664 -20.85 -8.28 -18.18
N THR A 665 -20.57 -8.67 -16.94
CA THR A 665 -21.59 -8.82 -15.89
C THR A 665 -22.26 -7.48 -15.58
N ILE A 666 -21.47 -6.43 -15.31
CA ILE A 666 -22.00 -5.10 -15.00
C ILE A 666 -22.83 -4.55 -16.17
N THR A 667 -22.34 -4.72 -17.39
CA THR A 667 -23.04 -4.27 -18.61
C THR A 667 -24.34 -5.05 -18.83
N ALA A 668 -24.31 -6.38 -18.70
CA ALA A 668 -25.49 -7.22 -18.84
C ALA A 668 -26.56 -6.88 -17.80
N VAL A 669 -26.16 -6.73 -16.53
CA VAL A 669 -27.06 -6.31 -15.44
C VAL A 669 -27.64 -4.93 -15.74
N SER A 670 -26.83 -3.97 -16.17
CA SER A 670 -27.28 -2.60 -16.51
C SER A 670 -28.31 -2.61 -17.63
N LEU A 671 -28.05 -3.35 -18.71
CA LEU A 671 -28.97 -3.50 -19.85
C LEU A 671 -30.26 -4.21 -19.44
N ALA A 672 -30.17 -5.28 -18.63
CA ALA A 672 -31.32 -6.01 -18.13
C ALA A 672 -32.20 -5.14 -17.22
N LEU A 673 -31.58 -4.35 -16.34
CA LEU A 673 -32.27 -3.43 -15.44
C LEU A 673 -32.96 -2.31 -16.23
N ALA A 674 -32.28 -1.76 -17.24
CA ALA A 674 -32.87 -0.77 -18.15
C ALA A 674 -33.98 -1.36 -19.02
N ALA A 675 -33.90 -2.64 -19.39
CA ALA A 675 -34.95 -3.35 -20.10
C ALA A 675 -36.19 -3.54 -19.23
N ALA A 676 -36.01 -3.75 -17.92
CA ALA A 676 -37.10 -3.95 -16.97
C ALA A 676 -37.88 -2.65 -16.67
N LEU A 677 -37.25 -1.49 -16.78
CA LEU A 677 -37.86 -0.17 -16.56
C LEU A 677 -38.81 0.29 -17.69
N ARG A 678 -39.41 -0.64 -18.45
CA ARG A 678 -40.23 -0.39 -19.67
C ARG A 678 -41.17 0.82 -19.52
N ARG A 679 -40.78 1.95 -20.11
CA ARG A 679 -41.66 3.09 -20.42
C ARG A 679 -41.37 3.57 -21.83
N ARG A 680 -42.42 3.64 -22.67
CA ARG A 680 -42.63 4.34 -23.96
C ARG A 680 -41.49 4.54 -24.99
N GLU A 681 -40.27 4.08 -24.75
CA GLU A 681 -39.09 4.25 -25.59
C GLU A 681 -38.75 2.94 -26.33
N SER A 682 -38.04 3.05 -27.45
CA SER A 682 -37.70 1.89 -28.28
C SER A 682 -36.78 0.90 -27.54
N PRO A 683 -37.03 -0.42 -27.62
CA PRO A 683 -36.15 -1.43 -27.00
C PRO A 683 -34.87 -1.68 -27.82
N VAL A 684 -34.79 -1.12 -29.03
CA VAL A 684 -33.72 -1.38 -30.01
C VAL A 684 -32.31 -1.13 -29.43
N PRO A 685 -32.02 -0.01 -28.75
CA PRO A 685 -30.67 0.22 -28.21
C PRO A 685 -30.25 -0.88 -27.21
N ILE A 686 -31.16 -1.29 -26.33
CA ILE A 686 -30.88 -2.30 -25.30
C ILE A 686 -30.63 -3.67 -25.94
N LEU A 687 -31.42 -4.05 -26.94
CA LEU A 687 -31.24 -5.31 -27.68
C LEU A 687 -29.91 -5.33 -28.44
N VAL A 688 -29.55 -4.23 -29.09
CA VAL A 688 -28.25 -4.09 -29.76
C VAL A 688 -27.09 -4.19 -28.76
N GLY A 689 -27.23 -3.59 -27.57
CA GLY A 689 -26.29 -3.74 -26.47
C GLY A 689 -26.14 -5.19 -25.99
N ALA A 690 -27.25 -5.93 -25.87
CA ALA A 690 -27.24 -7.33 -25.46
C ALA A 690 -26.55 -8.23 -26.50
N VAL A 691 -26.77 -7.97 -27.79
CA VAL A 691 -26.02 -8.61 -28.88
C VAL A 691 -24.52 -8.28 -28.77
N GLY A 692 -24.18 -7.04 -28.41
CA GLY A 692 -22.81 -6.63 -28.13
C GLY A 692 -22.16 -7.43 -26.99
N VAL A 693 -22.87 -7.63 -25.87
CA VAL A 693 -22.38 -8.44 -24.73
C VAL A 693 -22.13 -9.89 -25.13
N ILE A 694 -23.07 -10.51 -25.86
CA ILE A 694 -22.93 -11.90 -26.34
C ILE A 694 -21.78 -11.99 -27.35
N GLY A 695 -21.69 -11.05 -28.29
CA GLY A 695 -20.60 -10.97 -29.26
C GLY A 695 -19.24 -10.78 -28.61
N PHE A 696 -19.17 -10.00 -27.52
CA PHE A 696 -17.94 -9.81 -26.76
C PHE A 696 -17.54 -11.09 -26.05
N ALA A 697 -18.49 -11.77 -25.38
CA ALA A 697 -18.22 -13.06 -24.73
C ALA A 697 -17.77 -14.12 -25.74
N ALA A 698 -18.43 -14.22 -26.90
CA ALA A 698 -18.04 -15.13 -27.96
C ALA A 698 -16.64 -14.82 -28.52
N ALA A 699 -16.33 -13.54 -28.73
CA ALA A 699 -15.00 -13.12 -29.16
C ALA A 699 -13.94 -13.43 -28.09
N ALA A 700 -14.25 -13.24 -26.82
CA ALA A 700 -13.34 -13.55 -25.71
C ALA A 700 -13.05 -15.06 -25.61
N VAL A 701 -14.05 -15.92 -25.83
CA VAL A 701 -13.90 -17.38 -25.71
C VAL A 701 -13.30 -18.02 -26.96
N TRP A 702 -13.59 -17.50 -28.16
CA TRP A 702 -13.19 -18.15 -29.42
C TRP A 702 -12.07 -17.47 -30.18
N LEU A 703 -11.85 -16.17 -30.00
CA LEU A 703 -10.92 -15.39 -30.84
C LEU A 703 -9.72 -14.83 -30.07
N ILE A 704 -9.72 -14.90 -28.73
CA ILE A 704 -8.70 -14.26 -27.89
C ILE A 704 -8.14 -15.27 -26.90
N ASP A 705 -6.81 -15.29 -26.83
CA ASP A 705 -6.03 -16.14 -25.93
C ASP A 705 -5.00 -15.30 -25.14
N ALA A 706 -4.35 -15.89 -24.13
CA ALA A 706 -3.37 -15.26 -23.26
C ALA A 706 -2.18 -14.63 -24.00
N THR A 707 -1.83 -15.17 -25.18
CA THR A 707 -0.72 -14.69 -26.04
C THR A 707 -1.14 -13.62 -27.06
N THR A 708 -2.43 -13.32 -27.18
CA THR A 708 -2.93 -12.33 -28.16
C THR A 708 -2.48 -10.93 -27.78
N SER A 709 -1.84 -10.21 -28.71
CA SER A 709 -1.33 -8.85 -28.45
C SER A 709 -2.44 -7.89 -28.01
N PRO A 710 -2.16 -6.89 -27.14
CA PRO A 710 -3.16 -5.92 -26.68
C PRO A 710 -3.90 -5.21 -27.81
N TRP A 711 -3.20 -4.91 -28.91
CA TRP A 711 -3.79 -4.25 -30.08
C TRP A 711 -4.71 -5.17 -30.86
N THR A 712 -4.33 -6.43 -31.06
CA THR A 712 -5.20 -7.43 -31.71
C THR A 712 -6.46 -7.65 -30.88
N ARG A 713 -6.35 -7.75 -29.54
CA ARG A 713 -7.50 -7.82 -28.63
C ARG A 713 -8.42 -6.61 -28.78
N THR A 714 -7.84 -5.41 -28.86
CA THR A 714 -8.61 -4.16 -29.02
C THR A 714 -9.39 -4.13 -30.33
N VAL A 715 -8.78 -4.57 -31.44
CA VAL A 715 -9.43 -4.63 -32.75
C VAL A 715 -10.58 -5.65 -32.74
N VAL A 716 -10.35 -6.85 -32.20
CA VAL A 716 -11.38 -7.90 -32.11
C VAL A 716 -12.56 -7.46 -31.23
N TYR A 717 -12.28 -6.80 -30.10
CA TYR A 717 -13.30 -6.28 -29.20
C TYR A 717 -13.97 -5.00 -29.69
N PHE A 718 -13.46 -4.32 -30.72
CA PHE A 718 -13.94 -3.00 -31.13
C PHE A 718 -15.44 -3.02 -31.48
N ILE A 719 -15.85 -3.92 -32.37
CA ILE A 719 -17.26 -4.02 -32.82
C ILE A 719 -18.19 -4.39 -31.65
N PRO A 720 -17.95 -5.47 -30.88
CA PRO A 720 -18.76 -5.78 -29.70
C PRO A 720 -18.84 -4.63 -28.69
N THR A 721 -17.73 -3.94 -28.46
CA THR A 721 -17.68 -2.78 -27.54
C THR A 721 -18.50 -1.61 -28.04
N MET A 722 -18.47 -1.30 -29.34
CA MET A 722 -19.31 -0.24 -29.92
C MET A 722 -20.81 -0.56 -29.81
N LEU A 723 -21.21 -1.82 -30.00
CA LEU A 723 -22.59 -2.27 -29.80
C LEU A 723 -23.01 -2.13 -28.33
N ILE A 724 -22.13 -2.52 -27.39
CA ILE A 724 -22.33 -2.31 -25.96
C ILE A 724 -22.50 -0.82 -25.64
N ILE A 725 -21.62 0.05 -26.14
CA ILE A 725 -21.68 1.50 -25.91
C ILE A 725 -23.01 2.06 -26.44
N TYR A 726 -23.44 1.67 -27.65
CA TYR A 726 -24.72 2.08 -28.19
C TYR A 726 -25.89 1.66 -27.30
N GLY A 727 -25.86 0.44 -26.76
CA GLY A 727 -26.87 -0.02 -25.81
C GLY A 727 -26.82 0.72 -24.47
N MET A 728 -25.64 1.01 -23.96
CA MET A 728 -25.45 1.77 -22.72
C MET A 728 -25.89 3.22 -22.86
N VAL A 729 -25.71 3.85 -24.02
CA VAL A 729 -26.25 5.19 -24.32
C VAL A 729 -27.77 5.22 -24.21
N GLY A 730 -28.45 4.15 -24.61
CA GLY A 730 -29.90 4.00 -24.42
C GLY A 730 -30.30 3.59 -22.99
N ALA A 731 -29.47 2.82 -22.29
CA ALA A 731 -29.78 2.28 -20.97
C ALA A 731 -29.51 3.27 -19.83
N VAL A 732 -28.38 3.99 -19.84
CA VAL A 732 -27.96 4.89 -18.75
C VAL A 732 -29.01 5.96 -18.44
N PRO A 733 -29.59 6.69 -19.42
CA PRO A 733 -30.64 7.66 -19.12
C PRO A 733 -31.87 7.06 -18.44
N ARG A 734 -32.24 5.82 -18.80
CA ARG A 734 -33.35 5.08 -18.17
C ARG A 734 -33.03 4.72 -16.72
N LEU A 735 -31.81 4.25 -16.46
CA LEU A 735 -31.35 3.92 -15.12
C LEU A 735 -31.28 5.16 -14.22
N LEU A 736 -30.84 6.30 -14.76
CA LEU A 736 -30.76 7.57 -14.01
C LEU A 736 -32.13 8.21 -13.71
N GLN A 737 -33.23 7.72 -14.28
CA GLN A 737 -34.59 8.09 -13.84
C GLN A 737 -34.92 7.51 -12.47
N VAL A 738 -34.27 6.41 -12.08
CA VAL A 738 -34.43 5.82 -10.74
C VAL A 738 -33.61 6.66 -9.77
N GLU A 739 -34.30 7.37 -8.87
CA GLU A 739 -33.68 8.25 -7.89
C GLU A 739 -32.58 7.54 -7.08
N VAL A 740 -32.87 6.31 -6.61
CA VAL A 740 -31.90 5.48 -5.89
C VAL A 740 -30.60 5.28 -6.69
N ILE A 741 -30.70 4.93 -7.97
CA ILE A 741 -29.54 4.69 -8.82
C ILE A 741 -28.77 6.00 -9.02
N ARG A 742 -29.48 7.09 -9.32
CA ARG A 742 -28.87 8.42 -9.52
C ARG A 742 -28.11 8.91 -8.28
N VAL A 743 -28.61 8.61 -7.08
CA VAL A 743 -28.04 9.11 -5.81
C VAL A 743 -26.96 8.16 -5.26
N VAL A 744 -27.12 6.84 -5.35
CA VAL A 744 -26.22 5.83 -4.76
C VAL A 744 -25.03 5.51 -5.64
N VAL A 745 -25.21 5.41 -6.95
CA VAL A 745 -24.16 4.92 -7.85
C VAL A 745 -22.92 5.82 -7.86
N PRO A 746 -23.01 7.17 -7.92
CA PRO A 746 -21.80 7.98 -8.04
C PRO A 746 -20.82 7.84 -6.86
N PRO A 747 -21.25 7.90 -5.58
CA PRO A 747 -20.36 7.63 -4.44
C PRO A 747 -19.83 6.19 -4.41
N VAL A 748 -20.66 5.19 -4.73
CA VAL A 748 -20.23 3.78 -4.78
C VAL A 748 -19.16 3.57 -5.85
N VAL A 749 -19.35 4.14 -7.04
CA VAL A 749 -18.36 4.07 -8.13
C VAL A 749 -17.05 4.72 -7.70
N LEU A 750 -17.10 5.85 -6.98
CA LEU A 750 -15.90 6.48 -6.45
C LEU A 750 -15.17 5.58 -5.44
N ILE A 751 -15.90 5.00 -4.48
CA ILE A 751 -15.32 4.06 -3.49
C ILE A 751 -14.74 2.84 -4.18
N VAL A 752 -15.45 2.25 -5.15
CA VAL A 752 -14.97 1.10 -5.94
C VAL A 752 -13.76 1.46 -6.78
N ALA A 753 -13.69 2.67 -7.34
CA ALA A 753 -12.52 3.11 -8.09
C ALA A 753 -11.28 3.23 -7.20
N VAL A 754 -11.44 3.81 -6.00
CA VAL A 754 -10.38 3.95 -4.99
C VAL A 754 -9.94 2.59 -4.45
N LEU A 755 -10.88 1.76 -3.99
CA LEU A 755 -10.56 0.44 -3.45
C LEU A 755 -10.06 -0.51 -4.54
N GLY A 756 -10.60 -0.41 -5.75
CA GLY A 756 -10.18 -1.21 -6.90
C GLY A 756 -8.76 -0.88 -7.33
N SER A 757 -8.32 0.38 -7.25
CA SER A 757 -6.94 0.75 -7.58
C SER A 757 -5.94 0.27 -6.52
N ILE A 758 -6.38 0.15 -5.26
CA ILE A 758 -5.60 -0.45 -4.16
C ILE A 758 -5.57 -1.98 -4.28
N PHE A 759 -6.74 -2.62 -4.39
CA PHE A 759 -6.87 -4.08 -4.43
C PHE A 759 -6.24 -4.67 -5.68
N GLY A 760 -6.34 -3.98 -6.82
CA GLY A 760 -5.72 -4.38 -8.08
C GLY A 760 -4.21 -4.11 -8.15
N GLY A 761 -3.58 -3.57 -7.10
CA GLY A 761 -2.15 -3.25 -7.08
C GLY A 761 -1.75 -2.17 -8.09
N ILE A 762 -2.70 -1.37 -8.57
CA ILE A 762 -2.46 -0.32 -9.58
C ILE A 762 -1.79 0.89 -8.91
N THR A 763 -2.20 1.19 -7.67
CA THR A 763 -1.71 2.35 -6.92
C THR A 763 -1.65 2.04 -5.43
N ASN A 764 -0.65 2.59 -4.75
CA ASN A 764 -0.61 2.65 -3.29
C ASN A 764 -1.79 3.47 -2.71
N PRO A 765 -2.09 3.34 -1.40
CA PRO A 765 -3.19 4.06 -0.75
C PRO A 765 -3.14 5.58 -0.94
N THR A 766 -1.97 6.19 -1.04
CA THR A 766 -1.82 7.65 -1.15
C THR A 766 -2.30 8.20 -2.50
N PRO A 767 -1.82 7.71 -3.66
CA PRO A 767 -2.42 8.07 -4.95
C PRO A 767 -3.90 7.70 -5.05
N ALA A 768 -4.32 6.57 -4.47
CA ALA A 768 -5.74 6.18 -4.44
C ALA A 768 -6.59 7.18 -3.63
N ALA A 769 -6.08 7.65 -2.48
CA ALA A 769 -6.71 8.69 -1.68
C ALA A 769 -6.80 10.02 -2.46
N ALA A 770 -5.79 10.36 -3.25
CA ALA A 770 -5.82 11.54 -4.12
C ALA A 770 -6.89 11.42 -5.22
N LEU A 771 -7.04 10.24 -5.83
CA LEU A 771 -8.13 9.93 -6.76
C LEU A 771 -9.50 10.08 -6.08
N GLY A 772 -9.64 9.57 -4.85
CA GLY A 772 -10.84 9.70 -4.03
C GLY A 772 -11.20 11.15 -3.72
N ALA A 773 -10.24 11.91 -3.19
CA ALA A 773 -10.34 13.34 -2.92
C ALA A 773 -10.74 14.14 -4.16
N GLY A 774 -10.05 13.91 -5.29
CA GLY A 774 -10.37 14.54 -6.58
C GLY A 774 -11.77 14.18 -7.08
N GLY A 775 -12.14 12.92 -7.00
CA GLY A 775 -13.48 12.45 -7.37
C GLY A 775 -14.59 13.01 -6.49
N ALA A 776 -14.36 13.18 -5.18
CA ALA A 776 -15.34 13.79 -4.27
C ALA A 776 -15.51 15.29 -4.54
N ILE A 777 -14.42 16.01 -4.85
CA ILE A 777 -14.47 17.40 -5.34
C ILE A 777 -15.30 17.47 -6.62
N LEU A 778 -15.04 16.57 -7.57
CA LEU A 778 -15.74 16.52 -8.85
C LEU A 778 -17.25 16.24 -8.67
N LEU A 779 -17.61 15.22 -7.86
CA LEU A 779 -18.99 14.89 -7.53
C LEU A 779 -19.71 16.03 -6.80
N SER A 780 -19.04 16.68 -5.85
CA SER A 780 -19.58 17.82 -5.12
C SER A 780 -19.89 18.99 -6.07
N ALA A 781 -19.00 19.27 -7.02
CA ALA A 781 -19.19 20.31 -8.03
C ALA A 781 -20.31 19.95 -9.02
N ILE A 782 -20.36 18.71 -9.51
CA ILE A 782 -21.44 18.22 -10.39
C ILE A 782 -22.80 18.42 -9.72
N LYS A 783 -22.91 17.99 -8.45
CA LYS A 783 -24.15 18.07 -7.69
C LYS A 783 -24.58 19.51 -7.39
N LEU A 784 -23.64 20.43 -7.18
CA LEU A 784 -23.96 21.85 -7.05
C LEU A 784 -24.57 22.43 -8.34
N LEU A 785 -24.06 22.02 -9.51
CA LEU A 785 -24.56 22.46 -10.81
C LEU A 785 -25.90 21.82 -11.22
N GLU A 786 -26.35 20.77 -10.54
CA GLU A 786 -27.69 20.20 -10.76
C GLU A 786 -28.81 21.04 -10.17
N ARG A 787 -28.49 22.01 -9.31
CA ARG A 787 -29.48 22.89 -8.68
C ARG A 787 -29.96 23.96 -9.66
N ASP A 788 -31.21 24.42 -9.47
CA ASP A 788 -31.83 25.45 -10.32
C ASP A 788 -31.16 26.83 -10.23
N VAL A 789 -30.32 27.04 -9.22
CA VAL A 789 -29.60 28.30 -8.99
C VAL A 789 -28.26 28.29 -9.73
N GLN A 790 -27.99 29.33 -10.51
CA GLN A 790 -26.71 29.51 -11.21
C GLN A 790 -25.56 29.72 -10.20
N VAL A 791 -24.64 28.75 -10.12
CA VAL A 791 -23.50 28.75 -9.18
C VAL A 791 -22.14 28.90 -9.87
N GLY A 792 -22.00 28.36 -11.08
CA GLY A 792 -20.75 28.40 -11.85
C GLY A 792 -20.62 29.63 -12.76
N PRO A 793 -19.40 29.88 -13.31
CA PRO A 793 -19.16 30.96 -14.26
C PRO A 793 -19.78 30.69 -15.65
N PHE A 794 -20.02 29.41 -15.97
CA PHE A 794 -20.76 28.98 -17.15
C PHE A 794 -22.14 28.48 -16.76
N ASP A 795 -23.09 28.51 -17.68
CA ASP A 795 -24.43 27.92 -17.51
C ASP A 795 -24.34 26.53 -16.89
N ASN A 796 -25.13 26.29 -15.85
CA ASN A 796 -25.09 25.07 -15.03
C ASN A 796 -25.13 23.79 -15.88
N ARG A 797 -25.90 23.76 -16.98
CA ARG A 797 -25.95 22.60 -17.89
C ARG A 797 -24.62 22.35 -18.61
N ILE A 798 -24.00 23.42 -19.11
CA ILE A 798 -22.70 23.35 -19.81
C ILE A 798 -21.62 22.96 -18.81
N GLY A 799 -21.59 23.62 -17.66
CA GLY A 799 -20.66 23.31 -16.57
C GLY A 799 -20.74 21.85 -16.13
N ARG A 800 -21.95 21.33 -15.90
CA ARG A 800 -22.15 19.93 -15.53
C ARG A 800 -21.60 18.98 -16.58
N ASN A 801 -21.85 19.25 -17.87
CA ASN A 801 -21.35 18.41 -18.94
C ASN A 801 -19.81 18.43 -19.01
N ILE A 802 -19.16 19.58 -18.81
CA ILE A 802 -17.70 19.66 -18.72
C ILE A 802 -17.17 18.73 -17.63
N LEU A 803 -17.77 18.76 -16.44
CA LEU A 803 -17.36 17.91 -15.31
C LEU A 803 -17.63 16.42 -15.56
N LEU A 804 -18.72 16.06 -16.24
CA LEU A 804 -19.00 14.67 -16.63
C LEU A 804 -17.96 14.15 -17.65
N TRP A 805 -17.59 14.98 -18.64
CA TRP A 805 -16.50 14.65 -19.56
C TRP A 805 -15.14 14.54 -18.86
N THR A 806 -14.93 15.33 -17.81
CA THR A 806 -13.74 15.24 -16.95
C THR A 806 -13.66 13.89 -16.25
N ALA A 807 -14.76 13.42 -15.64
CA ALA A 807 -14.84 12.11 -15.02
C ALA A 807 -14.56 10.99 -16.04
N ALA A 808 -15.17 11.07 -17.23
CA ALA A 808 -14.95 10.13 -18.31
C ALA A 808 -13.49 10.13 -18.80
N ALA A 809 -12.86 11.30 -18.89
CA ALA A 809 -11.47 11.45 -19.30
C ALA A 809 -10.51 10.81 -18.30
N ILE A 810 -10.73 11.02 -16.99
CA ILE A 810 -9.93 10.39 -15.91
C ILE A 810 -10.04 8.86 -16.00
N ALA A 811 -11.27 8.33 -16.07
CA ALA A 811 -11.48 6.90 -16.19
C ALA A 811 -10.83 6.30 -17.45
N SER A 812 -11.00 6.97 -18.59
CA SER A 812 -10.40 6.53 -19.86
C SER A 812 -8.87 6.57 -19.82
N MET A 813 -8.29 7.59 -19.20
CA MET A 813 -6.84 7.73 -19.04
C MET A 813 -6.27 6.58 -18.22
N LEU A 814 -6.91 6.23 -17.09
CA LEU A 814 -6.48 5.12 -16.24
C LEU A 814 -6.53 3.77 -16.98
N LEU A 815 -7.59 3.54 -17.78
CA LEU A 815 -7.71 2.34 -18.60
C LEU A 815 -6.65 2.26 -19.70
N VAL A 816 -6.34 3.37 -20.38
CA VAL A 816 -5.28 3.42 -21.40
C VAL A 816 -3.92 3.12 -20.78
N LYS A 817 -3.63 3.68 -19.60
CA LYS A 817 -2.39 3.40 -18.87
C LYS A 817 -2.26 1.91 -18.55
N ALA A 818 -3.25 1.35 -17.86
CA ALA A 818 -3.22 -0.02 -17.37
C ALA A 818 -3.11 -1.09 -18.48
N ASN A 819 -3.69 -0.84 -19.67
CA ASN A 819 -3.71 -1.83 -20.75
C ASN A 819 -2.61 -1.67 -21.80
N PHE A 820 -2.07 -0.45 -21.99
CA PHE A 820 -1.17 -0.17 -23.11
C PHE A 820 0.20 0.41 -22.71
N LEU A 821 0.36 0.93 -21.50
CA LEU A 821 1.58 1.65 -21.10
C LEU A 821 2.41 0.91 -20.03
N ASP A 822 1.79 0.10 -19.17
CA ASP A 822 2.45 -0.56 -18.02
C ASP A 822 3.17 -1.89 -18.38
N GLY A 823 3.58 -2.13 -19.65
CA GLY A 823 4.26 -3.38 -20.06
C GLY A 823 5.45 -3.20 -21.01
N ASP A 824 6.48 -4.05 -20.86
CA ASP A 824 7.74 -4.04 -21.63
C ASP A 824 7.57 -4.34 -23.13
N GLN A 825 6.42 -4.90 -23.53
CA GLN A 825 6.11 -5.18 -24.94
C GLN A 825 5.66 -3.95 -25.75
N ALA A 826 5.50 -2.79 -25.11
CA ALA A 826 5.06 -1.57 -25.78
C ALA A 826 6.24 -0.90 -26.52
N ILE A 827 6.65 -1.45 -27.67
CA ILE A 827 7.67 -0.85 -28.56
C ILE A 827 6.97 -0.33 -29.83
N GLY A 828 7.34 0.87 -30.29
CA GLY A 828 6.90 1.42 -31.59
C GLY A 828 5.60 2.23 -31.60
N PHE A 829 4.85 2.17 -32.71
CA PHE A 829 3.69 3.03 -33.03
C PHE A 829 2.54 2.95 -32.01
N GLY A 830 2.28 1.76 -31.44
CA GLY A 830 1.21 1.56 -30.46
C GLY A 830 1.41 2.37 -29.17
N LYS A 831 2.63 2.37 -28.62
CA LYS A 831 2.96 3.18 -27.43
C LYS A 831 2.84 4.68 -27.71
N ALA A 832 3.24 5.12 -28.91
CA ALA A 832 3.11 6.52 -29.32
C ALA A 832 1.63 6.98 -29.36
N VAL A 833 0.73 6.18 -29.94
CA VAL A 833 -0.72 6.48 -29.98
C VAL A 833 -1.31 6.46 -28.57
N ALA A 834 -1.04 5.42 -27.78
CA ALA A 834 -1.55 5.32 -26.41
C ALA A 834 -1.07 6.50 -25.54
N SER A 835 0.19 6.89 -25.64
CA SER A 835 0.76 8.02 -24.90
C SER A 835 0.15 9.36 -25.32
N SER A 836 -0.14 9.55 -26.60
CA SER A 836 -0.76 10.77 -27.13
C SER A 836 -2.22 10.90 -26.70
N VAL A 837 -2.98 9.81 -26.76
CA VAL A 837 -4.36 9.75 -26.25
C VAL A 837 -4.37 10.00 -24.73
N ALA A 838 -3.51 9.35 -23.97
CA ALA A 838 -3.38 9.57 -22.54
C ALA A 838 -3.01 11.02 -22.20
N GLY A 839 -2.08 11.63 -22.96
CA GLY A 839 -1.69 13.03 -22.81
C GLY A 839 -2.85 14.00 -23.05
N LEU A 840 -3.67 13.77 -24.08
CA LEU A 840 -4.85 14.58 -24.35
C LEU A 840 -5.90 14.45 -23.22
N LEU A 841 -6.20 13.22 -22.80
CA LEU A 841 -7.13 12.95 -21.71
C LEU A 841 -6.66 13.56 -20.39
N TYR A 842 -5.34 13.54 -20.14
CA TYR A 842 -4.73 14.18 -18.98
C TYR A 842 -4.96 15.70 -18.98
N VAL A 843 -4.73 16.38 -20.10
CA VAL A 843 -4.99 17.84 -20.20
C VAL A 843 -6.47 18.16 -19.97
N VAL A 844 -7.38 17.39 -20.57
CA VAL A 844 -8.84 17.54 -20.35
C VAL A 844 -9.18 17.34 -18.87
N SER A 845 -8.59 16.32 -18.23
CA SER A 845 -8.83 16.03 -16.82
C SER A 845 -8.38 17.17 -15.89
N ILE A 846 -7.21 17.77 -16.14
CA ILE A 846 -6.69 18.88 -15.33
C ILE A 846 -7.60 20.11 -15.48
N LEU A 847 -7.91 20.51 -16.71
CA LEU A 847 -8.75 21.68 -16.96
C LEU A 847 -10.13 21.52 -16.31
N GLY A 848 -10.70 20.32 -16.40
CA GLY A 848 -11.94 19.95 -15.74
C GLY A 848 -11.88 19.98 -14.22
N MET A 849 -10.79 19.49 -13.62
CA MET A 849 -10.57 19.55 -12.18
C MET A 849 -10.40 20.98 -11.67
N ILE A 850 -9.66 21.82 -12.40
CA ILE A 850 -9.56 23.26 -12.11
C ILE A 850 -10.95 23.90 -12.15
N TYR A 851 -11.75 23.55 -13.16
CA TYR A 851 -13.13 24.03 -13.26
C TYR A 851 -14.01 23.57 -12.08
N ALA A 852 -13.89 22.31 -11.63
CA ALA A 852 -14.59 21.81 -10.45
C ALA A 852 -14.26 22.63 -9.18
N VAL A 853 -12.97 22.94 -8.99
CA VAL A 853 -12.50 23.77 -7.88
C VAL A 853 -13.06 25.19 -7.98
N ILE A 854 -13.09 25.80 -9.18
CA ILE A 854 -13.70 27.12 -9.41
C ILE A 854 -15.19 27.12 -9.05
N VAL A 855 -15.93 26.08 -9.43
CA VAL A 855 -17.37 25.94 -9.09
C VAL A 855 -17.57 25.88 -7.58
N LEU A 856 -16.75 25.10 -6.86
CA LEU A 856 -16.84 24.99 -5.40
C LEU A 856 -16.39 26.26 -4.66
N LEU A 857 -15.44 27.01 -5.22
CA LEU A 857 -15.02 28.31 -4.71
C LEU A 857 -16.06 29.40 -4.97
N GLY A 858 -16.78 29.32 -6.09
CA GLY A 858 -17.85 30.26 -6.45
C GLY A 858 -19.16 30.02 -5.70
N ALA A 859 -19.41 28.79 -5.25
CA ALA A 859 -20.64 28.43 -4.53
C ALA A 859 -20.67 29.04 -3.11
N ARG A 860 -21.58 30.01 -2.90
CA ARG A 860 -21.98 30.49 -1.56
C ARG A 860 -23.12 29.63 -1.03
N VAL A 861 -23.05 29.27 0.26
CA VAL A 861 -24.16 28.63 0.97
C VAL A 861 -24.47 29.47 2.20
N GLU A 862 -25.53 30.28 2.14
CA GLU A 862 -26.05 31.03 3.28
C GLU A 862 -27.23 30.25 3.88
N GLY A 863 -27.17 29.90 5.17
CA GLY A 863 -28.25 29.15 5.84
C GLY A 863 -28.60 27.80 5.19
N GLY A 864 -27.66 27.16 4.51
CA GLY A 864 -27.88 25.88 3.82
C GLY A 864 -28.53 25.97 2.43
N LYS A 865 -28.75 27.19 1.90
CA LYS A 865 -29.27 27.44 0.53
C LYS A 865 -28.21 28.10 -0.37
N PRO A 866 -28.07 27.66 -1.62
CA PRO A 866 -27.11 28.25 -2.56
C PRO A 866 -27.55 29.66 -2.98
N VAL A 867 -26.63 30.62 -2.97
CA VAL A 867 -26.87 32.02 -3.38
C VAL A 867 -26.42 32.18 -4.84
N PRO A 868 -27.21 32.85 -5.72
CA PRO A 868 -26.85 33.04 -7.12
C PRO A 868 -25.58 33.89 -7.28
N ASN A 869 -24.66 33.44 -8.12
CA ASN A 869 -23.41 34.14 -8.40
C ASN A 869 -23.64 35.23 -9.47
N PRO A 870 -23.00 36.43 -9.38
CA PRO A 870 -23.14 37.45 -10.42
C PRO A 870 -22.62 36.96 -11.78
N ARG A 871 -23.34 37.26 -12.86
CA ARG A 871 -22.98 36.84 -14.24
C ARG A 871 -21.68 37.46 -14.78
N THR A 872 -21.09 38.43 -14.10
CA THR A 872 -19.89 39.15 -14.55
C THR A 872 -18.64 38.62 -13.87
N ILE A 873 -17.56 38.45 -14.64
CA ILE A 873 -16.24 38.00 -14.14
C ILE A 873 -15.78 38.90 -12.98
N ALA A 874 -15.95 40.22 -13.08
CA ALA A 874 -15.60 41.15 -12.00
C ALA A 874 -16.45 40.97 -10.72
N GLY A 875 -17.74 40.62 -10.86
CA GLY A 875 -18.63 40.31 -9.74
C GLY A 875 -18.29 38.97 -9.08
N ALA A 876 -17.95 37.96 -9.89
CA ALA A 876 -17.43 36.68 -9.43
C ALA A 876 -16.08 36.85 -8.70
N THR A 877 -15.15 37.64 -9.23
CA THR A 877 -13.84 37.92 -8.60
C THR A 877 -13.98 38.71 -7.29
N ARG A 878 -14.87 39.70 -7.23
CA ARG A 878 -15.12 40.47 -5.99
C ARG A 878 -15.84 39.63 -4.93
N SER A 879 -16.79 38.80 -5.34
CA SER A 879 -17.41 37.78 -4.48
C SER A 879 -16.39 36.75 -3.99
N PHE A 880 -15.42 36.40 -4.86
CA PHE A 880 -14.29 35.49 -4.63
C PHE A 880 -13.21 36.03 -3.66
N LEU A 881 -13.11 37.34 -3.43
CA LEU A 881 -12.15 37.88 -2.45
C LEU A 881 -12.75 38.10 -1.04
N PHE A 882 -14.06 38.28 -0.90
CA PHE A 882 -14.65 38.86 0.32
C PHE A 882 -15.72 38.01 1.06
N SER A 883 -15.88 36.72 0.75
CA SER A 883 -16.96 35.89 1.35
C SER A 883 -16.45 34.83 2.33
N ARG A 884 -16.95 34.84 3.58
CA ARG A 884 -16.61 33.87 4.64
C ARG A 884 -17.32 32.49 4.52
N ASP A 885 -18.48 32.42 3.86
CA ASP A 885 -19.35 31.23 3.84
C ASP A 885 -19.24 30.38 2.56
N ARG A 886 -18.05 29.83 2.28
CA ARG A 886 -17.80 29.00 1.08
C ARG A 886 -17.73 27.52 1.37
N VAL A 887 -18.28 26.72 0.44
CA VAL A 887 -18.27 25.25 0.53
C VAL A 887 -16.85 24.71 0.55
N LEU A 888 -15.99 25.11 -0.39
CA LEU A 888 -14.61 24.61 -0.42
C LEU A 888 -13.79 25.05 0.81
N SER A 889 -13.97 26.29 1.26
CA SER A 889 -13.29 26.79 2.47
C SER A 889 -13.71 25.99 3.69
N SER A 890 -15.00 25.66 3.82
CA SER A 890 -15.50 24.80 4.89
C SER A 890 -14.91 23.38 4.79
N ILE A 891 -14.88 22.77 3.60
CA ILE A 891 -14.28 21.44 3.40
C ILE A 891 -12.80 21.44 3.80
N LEU A 892 -12.03 22.41 3.29
CA LEU A 892 -10.60 22.54 3.58
C LEU A 892 -10.33 22.83 5.07
N MET A 893 -11.12 23.70 5.69
CA MET A 893 -10.98 24.04 7.10
C MET A 893 -11.27 22.84 8.01
N GLU A 894 -12.37 22.12 7.77
CA GLU A 894 -12.69 20.92 8.56
C GLU A 894 -11.65 19.80 8.31
N THR A 895 -11.18 19.65 7.07
CA THR A 895 -10.09 18.72 6.75
C THR A 895 -8.80 19.08 7.48
N ALA A 896 -8.44 20.36 7.51
CA ALA A 896 -7.26 20.85 8.21
C ALA A 896 -7.39 20.63 9.72
N LYS A 897 -8.55 20.90 10.33
CA LYS A 897 -8.79 20.67 11.76
C LYS A 897 -8.58 19.21 12.15
N VAL A 898 -9.20 18.28 11.41
CA VAL A 898 -9.07 16.84 11.69
C VAL A 898 -7.63 16.37 11.45
N SER A 899 -6.99 16.82 10.37
CA SER A 899 -5.59 16.47 10.07
C SER A 899 -4.64 16.99 11.16
N ILE A 900 -4.78 18.26 11.57
CA ILE A 900 -3.98 18.86 12.66
C ILE A 900 -4.18 18.09 13.96
N MET A 901 -5.41 17.67 14.27
CA MET A 901 -5.68 16.85 15.46
C MET A 901 -4.90 15.53 15.43
N VAL A 902 -4.97 14.78 14.32
CA VAL A 902 -4.24 13.51 14.14
C VAL A 902 -2.72 13.72 14.26
N PHE A 903 -2.17 14.70 13.54
CA PHE A 903 -0.72 14.98 13.58
C PHE A 903 -0.26 15.49 14.95
N ALA A 904 -1.06 16.29 15.64
CA ALA A 904 -0.73 16.76 17.00
C ALA A 904 -0.72 15.60 18.01
N ILE A 905 -1.65 14.64 17.89
CA ILE A 905 -1.64 13.41 18.69
C ILE A 905 -0.40 12.58 18.37
N LEU A 906 -0.07 12.41 17.09
CA LEU A 906 1.13 11.69 16.66
C LEU A 906 2.40 12.31 17.28
N ILE A 907 2.54 13.64 17.23
CA ILE A 907 3.67 14.34 17.85
C ILE A 907 3.68 14.16 19.37
N GLY A 908 2.54 14.36 20.05
CA GLY A 908 2.45 14.23 21.51
C GLY A 908 2.69 12.81 22.02
N SER A 909 2.23 11.80 21.27
CA SER A 909 2.44 10.38 21.59
C SER A 909 3.92 9.99 21.55
N GLN A 910 4.70 10.54 20.62
CA GLN A 910 6.14 10.27 20.52
C GLN A 910 6.91 10.85 21.71
N LEU A 911 6.48 12.00 22.26
CA LEU A 911 7.05 12.51 23.52
C LEU A 911 6.80 11.55 24.66
N LEU A 912 5.56 11.08 24.81
CA LEU A 912 5.20 10.12 25.84
C LEU A 912 5.96 8.80 25.71
N ALA A 913 6.07 8.27 24.49
CA ALA A 913 6.82 7.06 24.20
C ALA A 913 8.31 7.20 24.53
N LEU A 914 8.91 8.36 24.22
CA LEU A 914 10.28 8.65 24.63
C LEU A 914 10.44 8.72 26.15
N THR A 915 9.51 9.38 26.85
CA THR A 915 9.54 9.46 28.31
C THR A 915 9.48 8.05 28.90
N LEU A 916 8.57 7.19 28.42
CA LEU A 916 8.48 5.79 28.87
C LEU A 916 9.76 5.01 28.60
N ARG A 917 10.35 5.16 27.41
CA ARG A 917 11.60 4.50 27.02
C ARG A 917 12.80 4.97 27.84
N SER A 918 12.88 6.26 28.14
CA SER A 918 14.02 6.87 28.85
C SER A 918 14.20 6.38 30.29
N PHE A 919 13.16 5.77 30.86
CA PHE A 919 13.15 5.29 32.25
C PHE A 919 12.93 3.77 32.37
N GLY A 920 13.09 3.01 31.29
CA GLY A 920 12.95 1.54 31.30
C GLY A 920 11.50 1.02 31.31
N GLY A 921 10.50 1.89 31.11
CA GLY A 921 9.09 1.52 31.16
C GLY A 921 8.65 0.61 30.01
N GLU A 922 9.22 0.79 28.81
CA GLU A 922 8.95 -0.06 27.64
C GLU A 922 9.44 -1.50 27.87
N GLU A 923 10.66 -1.66 28.38
CA GLU A 923 11.27 -2.96 28.68
C GLU A 923 10.55 -3.71 29.80
N TYR A 924 10.10 -2.99 30.84
CA TYR A 924 9.28 -3.56 31.91
C TYR A 924 7.96 -4.14 31.37
N ILE A 925 7.24 -3.37 30.54
CA ILE A 925 6.00 -3.84 29.93
C ILE A 925 6.28 -5.00 28.96
N GLU A 926 7.36 -4.92 28.17
CA GLU A 926 7.79 -6.01 27.28
C GLU A 926 8.05 -7.30 28.06
N HIS A 927 8.77 -7.21 29.19
CA HIS A 927 9.08 -8.35 30.05
C HIS A 927 7.82 -8.94 30.69
N PHE A 928 6.91 -8.09 31.19
CA PHE A 928 5.62 -8.53 31.72
C PHE A 928 4.80 -9.26 30.65
N LEU A 929 4.71 -8.72 29.44
CA LEU A 929 3.97 -9.36 28.34
C LEU A 929 4.64 -10.64 27.85
N ARG A 930 5.98 -10.71 27.85
CA ARG A 930 6.73 -11.93 27.52
C ARG A 930 6.64 -13.02 28.59
N SER A 931 6.17 -12.71 29.80
CA SER A 931 5.94 -13.71 30.85
C SER A 931 4.82 -14.71 30.50
N PHE A 932 3.96 -14.37 29.54
CA PHE A 932 2.94 -15.28 29.02
C PHE A 932 3.56 -16.24 27.99
N GLU A 933 3.57 -17.53 28.30
CA GLU A 933 4.14 -18.56 27.43
C GLU A 933 3.34 -18.79 26.13
N ASP A 934 2.01 -18.66 26.17
CA ASP A 934 1.13 -18.84 25.00
C ASP A 934 0.85 -17.49 24.29
N PRO A 935 1.25 -17.33 23.01
CA PRO A 935 1.04 -16.11 22.25
C PRO A 935 -0.43 -15.71 22.10
N ARG A 936 -1.35 -16.69 22.05
CA ARG A 936 -2.79 -16.41 21.97
C ARG A 936 -3.33 -15.87 23.28
N THR A 937 -2.90 -16.43 24.41
CA THR A 937 -3.24 -15.90 25.74
C THR A 937 -2.72 -14.48 25.92
N LEU A 938 -1.48 -14.20 25.48
CA LEU A 938 -0.95 -12.84 25.42
C LEU A 938 -1.88 -11.91 24.60
N LEU A 939 -2.23 -12.30 23.38
CA LEU A 939 -3.12 -11.51 22.52
C LEU A 939 -4.47 -11.25 23.20
N LEU A 940 -5.03 -12.24 23.89
CA LEU A 940 -6.29 -12.08 24.63
C LEU A 940 -6.16 -11.05 25.76
N VAL A 941 -5.07 -11.09 26.54
CA VAL A 941 -4.79 -10.10 27.58
C VAL A 941 -4.70 -8.71 26.98
N VAL A 942 -3.97 -8.57 25.87
CA VAL A 942 -3.87 -7.31 25.12
C VAL A 942 -5.25 -6.84 24.64
N MET A 943 -6.07 -7.72 24.08
CA MET A 943 -7.44 -7.38 23.68
C MET A 943 -8.27 -6.84 24.84
N VAL A 944 -8.20 -7.46 26.01
CA VAL A 944 -8.93 -6.98 27.20
C VAL A 944 -8.42 -5.61 27.64
N VAL A 945 -7.11 -5.39 27.66
CA VAL A 945 -6.52 -4.10 28.02
C VAL A 945 -6.93 -3.01 27.02
N LEU A 946 -6.82 -3.27 25.72
CA LEU A 946 -7.23 -2.33 24.67
C LEU A 946 -8.72 -2.02 24.73
N PHE A 947 -9.54 -3.01 25.06
CA PHE A 947 -10.98 -2.84 25.22
C PHE A 947 -11.31 -1.92 26.41
N ILE A 948 -10.67 -2.10 27.57
CA ILE A 948 -10.89 -1.25 28.74
C ILE A 948 -10.37 0.17 28.47
N LEU A 949 -9.20 0.29 27.84
CA LEU A 949 -8.59 1.58 27.58
C LEU A 949 -9.40 2.41 26.58
N GLY A 950 -10.06 1.77 25.62
CA GLY A 950 -10.95 2.44 24.67
C GLY A 950 -12.21 3.05 25.28
N PHE A 951 -12.44 2.86 26.59
CA PHE A 951 -13.46 3.60 27.33
C PHE A 951 -13.02 5.04 27.65
N VAL A 952 -11.71 5.27 27.75
CA VAL A 952 -11.13 6.56 28.17
C VAL A 952 -10.41 7.25 27.02
N LEU A 953 -9.80 6.48 26.12
CA LEU A 953 -9.03 6.97 25.00
C LEU A 953 -9.73 6.68 23.67
N ASP A 954 -9.65 7.61 22.72
CA ASP A 954 -10.12 7.38 21.35
C ASP A 954 -9.10 6.46 20.60
N PHE A 955 -9.52 5.85 19.50
CA PHE A 955 -8.74 4.83 18.81
C PHE A 955 -7.41 5.38 18.26
N ILE A 956 -7.36 6.68 17.91
CA ILE A 956 -6.14 7.32 17.40
C ILE A 956 -5.07 7.28 18.49
N GLU A 957 -5.44 7.64 19.72
CA GLU A 957 -4.59 7.62 20.89
C GLU A 957 -4.10 6.20 21.20
N ILE A 958 -5.00 5.22 21.16
CA ILE A 958 -4.63 3.83 21.44
C ILE A 958 -3.65 3.32 20.40
N ILE A 959 -3.89 3.61 19.12
CA ILE A 959 -2.97 3.27 18.04
C ILE A 959 -1.62 3.91 18.30
N PHE A 960 -1.54 5.21 18.61
CA PHE A 960 -0.25 5.89 18.80
C PHE A 960 0.46 5.65 20.14
N ILE A 961 -0.23 5.18 21.17
CA ILE A 961 0.34 4.98 22.50
C ILE A 961 0.55 3.49 22.76
N VAL A 962 -0.50 2.68 22.66
CA VAL A 962 -0.46 1.30 23.16
C VAL A 962 0.09 0.34 22.12
N ILE A 963 -0.21 0.53 20.84
CA ILE A 963 0.28 -0.38 19.79
C ILE A 963 1.81 -0.35 19.68
N PRO A 964 2.52 0.78 19.78
CA PRO A 964 3.98 0.78 19.84
C PRO A 964 4.56 0.05 21.04
N ILE A 965 3.87 0.09 22.19
CA ILE A 965 4.33 -0.55 23.43
C ILE A 965 4.11 -2.06 23.37
N VAL A 966 2.92 -2.48 22.94
CA VAL A 966 2.49 -3.88 22.99
C VAL A 966 2.82 -4.63 21.69
N GLY A 967 2.88 -3.90 20.58
CA GLY A 967 3.07 -4.42 19.24
C GLY A 967 4.36 -5.22 19.05
N PRO A 968 5.53 -4.79 19.54
CA PRO A 968 6.76 -5.57 19.41
C PRO A 968 6.64 -7.00 19.99
N VAL A 969 5.84 -7.18 21.04
CA VAL A 969 5.60 -8.50 21.64
C VAL A 969 4.56 -9.29 20.84
N VAL A 970 3.45 -8.65 20.48
CA VAL A 970 2.35 -9.32 19.76
C VAL A 970 2.74 -9.70 18.34
N TYR A 971 3.36 -8.78 17.60
CA TYR A 971 3.78 -8.98 16.21
C TYR A 971 5.13 -9.69 16.08
N GLY A 972 5.85 -9.89 17.19
CA GLY A 972 7.08 -10.69 17.24
C GLY A 972 6.83 -12.20 17.34
N ALA A 973 5.59 -12.63 17.52
CA ALA A 973 5.23 -14.05 17.51
C ALA A 973 5.34 -14.68 16.11
N ASP A 974 5.20 -16.01 16.04
CA ASP A 974 5.28 -16.74 14.77
C ASP A 974 4.12 -16.35 13.82
N PRO A 975 4.41 -15.83 12.60
CA PRO A 975 3.38 -15.46 11.63
C PRO A 975 2.45 -16.62 11.22
N ASN A 976 2.93 -17.88 11.25
CA ASN A 976 2.11 -19.03 10.90
C ASN A 976 1.01 -19.31 11.93
N ILE A 977 1.23 -18.89 13.19
CA ILE A 977 0.30 -19.08 14.30
C ILE A 977 -0.52 -17.80 14.51
N MET A 978 0.15 -16.65 14.44
CA MET A 978 -0.40 -15.32 14.67
C MET A 978 -0.19 -14.47 13.42
N HIS A 979 -1.04 -14.69 12.42
CA HIS A 979 -0.96 -13.94 11.17
C HIS A 979 -1.19 -12.44 11.44
N PRO A 980 -0.32 -11.55 10.97
CA PRO A 980 -0.27 -10.21 11.53
C PRO A 980 -1.41 -9.32 11.00
N ALA A 981 -1.93 -9.59 9.78
CA ALA A 981 -3.17 -8.97 9.31
C ALA A 981 -4.38 -9.35 10.19
N TRP A 982 -4.47 -10.62 10.61
CA TRP A 982 -5.56 -11.11 11.46
C TRP A 982 -5.54 -10.43 12.84
N ILE A 983 -4.36 -10.36 13.47
CA ILE A 983 -4.16 -9.62 14.73
C ILE A 983 -4.62 -8.17 14.58
N THR A 984 -4.20 -7.51 13.51
CA THR A 984 -4.51 -6.09 13.27
C THR A 984 -6.02 -5.87 13.11
N ILE A 985 -6.71 -6.76 12.41
CA ILE A 985 -8.18 -6.69 12.27
C ILE A 985 -8.88 -6.98 13.60
N LEU A 986 -8.40 -7.93 14.42
CA LEU A 986 -8.92 -8.15 15.76
C LEU A 986 -8.80 -6.89 16.63
N ILE A 987 -7.63 -6.24 16.62
CA ILE A 987 -7.41 -4.95 17.30
C ILE A 987 -8.41 -3.91 16.81
N ALA A 988 -8.58 -3.75 15.49
CA ALA A 988 -9.49 -2.75 14.92
C ALA A 988 -10.96 -2.98 15.33
N VAL A 989 -11.45 -4.22 15.24
CA VAL A 989 -12.82 -4.58 15.66
C VAL A 989 -13.00 -4.45 17.17
N ASN A 990 -11.98 -4.77 17.96
CA ASN A 990 -12.01 -4.60 19.40
C ASN A 990 -12.09 -3.12 19.80
N LEU A 991 -11.31 -2.24 19.16
CA LEU A 991 -11.39 -0.79 19.36
C LEU A 991 -12.77 -0.24 19.00
N GLN A 992 -13.36 -0.73 17.90
CA GLN A 992 -14.73 -0.38 17.53
C GLN A 992 -15.76 -0.82 18.58
N THR A 993 -15.59 -2.02 19.12
CA THR A 993 -16.48 -2.57 20.15
C THR A 993 -16.41 -1.74 21.43
N SER A 994 -15.21 -1.36 21.85
CA SER A 994 -15.02 -0.45 22.98
C SER A 994 -15.73 0.89 22.77
N PHE A 995 -15.62 1.45 21.56
CA PHE A 995 -16.17 2.77 21.21
C PHE A 995 -17.69 2.87 21.32
N ILE A 996 -18.40 1.74 21.32
CA ILE A 996 -19.87 1.65 21.44
C ILE A 996 -20.33 1.04 22.77
N THR A 997 -19.45 0.58 23.65
CA THR A 997 -19.85 -0.16 24.85
C THR A 997 -20.19 0.77 26.03
N PRO A 998 -21.38 0.66 26.65
CA PRO A 998 -21.71 1.42 27.87
C PRO A 998 -20.82 1.04 29.07
N PRO A 999 -20.58 1.95 30.02
CA PRO A 999 -21.14 3.31 30.11
C PRO A 999 -20.33 4.37 29.35
N PHE A 1000 -19.17 4.04 28.80
CA PHE A 1000 -18.19 5.02 28.33
C PHE A 1000 -18.07 5.17 26.80
N GLY A 1001 -18.78 4.38 25.99
CA GLY A 1001 -18.67 4.44 24.54
C GLY A 1001 -18.84 5.85 23.95
N PHE A 1002 -17.77 6.41 23.37
CA PHE A 1002 -17.74 7.76 22.80
C PHE A 1002 -18.83 8.01 21.77
N ALA A 1003 -19.15 7.02 20.93
CA ALA A 1003 -20.25 7.13 19.98
C ALA A 1003 -21.59 7.43 20.68
N LEU A 1004 -21.80 6.89 21.88
CA LEU A 1004 -23.02 7.11 22.66
C LEU A 1004 -23.08 8.55 23.19
N PHE A 1005 -21.95 9.12 23.60
CA PHE A 1005 -21.86 10.51 24.04
C PHE A 1005 -22.02 11.51 22.89
N TYR A 1006 -21.42 11.21 21.73
CA TYR A 1006 -21.61 12.02 20.52
C TYR A 1006 -23.07 12.05 20.08
N LEU A 1007 -23.73 10.89 20.07
CA LEU A 1007 -25.16 10.80 19.79
C LEU A 1007 -25.97 11.55 20.85
N ARG A 1008 -25.63 11.40 22.13
CA ARG A 1008 -26.31 12.11 23.23
C ARG A 1008 -26.19 13.62 23.08
N GLY A 1009 -25.07 14.13 22.58
CA GLY A 1009 -24.83 15.56 22.36
C GLY A 1009 -25.77 16.20 21.33
N VAL A 1010 -26.30 15.41 20.39
CA VAL A 1010 -27.26 15.86 19.37
C VAL A 1010 -28.68 15.32 19.55
N ALA A 1011 -28.87 14.39 20.48
CA ALA A 1011 -30.17 13.79 20.75
C ALA A 1011 -31.14 14.82 21.38
N PRO A 1012 -32.42 14.83 20.96
CA PRO A 1012 -33.46 15.63 21.60
C PRO A 1012 -33.58 15.34 23.10
N PRO A 1013 -34.06 16.31 23.91
CA PRO A 1013 -34.19 16.13 25.36
C PRO A 1013 -35.15 15.00 25.76
N GLU A 1014 -36.05 14.55 24.87
CA GLU A 1014 -36.92 13.40 25.16
C GLU A 1014 -36.17 12.05 25.19
N ILE A 1015 -34.93 11.99 24.71
CA ILE A 1015 -34.09 10.78 24.71
C ILE A 1015 -33.15 10.82 25.91
N GLN A 1016 -33.39 9.91 26.86
CA GLN A 1016 -32.51 9.71 28.00
C GLN A 1016 -31.32 8.82 27.62
N THR A 1017 -30.21 8.98 28.34
CA THR A 1017 -29.00 8.15 28.19
C THR A 1017 -29.31 6.65 28.36
N SER A 1018 -30.26 6.32 29.24
CA SER A 1018 -30.75 4.95 29.43
C SER A 1018 -31.33 4.32 28.16
N ASN A 1019 -32.02 5.10 27.32
CA ASN A 1019 -32.56 4.63 26.04
C ASN A 1019 -31.43 4.33 25.06
N ILE A 1020 -30.38 5.16 25.04
CA ILE A 1020 -29.19 4.97 24.20
C ILE A 1020 -28.46 3.70 24.64
N TYR A 1021 -28.23 3.52 25.94
CA TYR A 1021 -27.55 2.33 26.48
C TYR A 1021 -28.34 1.05 26.22
N ARG A 1022 -29.65 1.04 26.41
CA ARG A 1022 -30.49 -0.12 26.08
C ARG A 1022 -30.52 -0.41 24.59
N GLY A 1023 -30.51 0.65 23.78
CA GLY A 1023 -30.49 0.56 22.32
C GLY A 1023 -29.23 -0.10 21.76
N ILE A 1024 -28.07 0.14 22.38
CA ILE A 1024 -26.77 -0.33 21.86
C ILE A 1024 -26.43 -1.77 22.25
N ILE A 1025 -26.89 -2.27 23.40
CA ILE A 1025 -26.53 -3.60 23.94
C ILE A 1025 -26.64 -4.73 22.90
N PRO A 1026 -27.73 -4.84 22.12
CA PRO A 1026 -27.84 -5.90 21.11
C PRO A 1026 -26.75 -5.83 20.04
N PHE A 1027 -26.32 -4.63 19.66
CA PHE A 1027 -25.25 -4.45 18.69
C PHE A 1027 -23.87 -4.71 19.29
N VAL A 1028 -23.66 -4.40 20.57
CA VAL A 1028 -22.44 -4.81 21.29
C VAL A 1028 -22.34 -6.33 21.33
N ILE A 1029 -23.46 -7.04 21.56
CA ILE A 1029 -23.49 -8.51 21.51
C ILE A 1029 -23.12 -9.01 20.11
N ILE A 1030 -23.65 -8.40 19.05
CA ILE A 1030 -23.29 -8.75 17.66
C ILE A 1030 -21.79 -8.54 17.41
N GLN A 1031 -21.20 -7.46 17.93
CA GLN A 1031 -19.77 -7.21 17.83
C GLN A 1031 -18.93 -8.25 18.56
N VAL A 1032 -19.28 -8.59 19.80
CA VAL A 1032 -18.58 -9.62 20.58
C VAL A 1032 -18.67 -10.99 19.90
N VAL A 1033 -19.84 -11.32 19.34
CA VAL A 1033 -20.00 -12.54 18.51
C VAL A 1033 -19.13 -12.46 17.26
N GLY A 1034 -19.10 -11.32 16.56
CA GLY A 1034 -18.24 -11.09 15.41
C GLY A 1034 -16.76 -11.26 15.75
N LEU A 1035 -16.29 -10.67 16.84
CA LEU A 1035 -14.93 -10.80 17.35
C LEU A 1035 -14.60 -12.26 17.71
N THR A 1036 -15.55 -12.98 18.31
CA THR A 1036 -15.41 -14.41 18.61
C THR A 1036 -15.29 -15.25 17.34
N ILE A 1037 -16.08 -14.94 16.31
CA ILE A 1037 -15.98 -15.60 15.01
C ILE A 1037 -14.61 -15.33 14.38
N LEU A 1038 -14.14 -14.08 14.38
CA LEU A 1038 -12.82 -13.74 13.84
C LEU A 1038 -11.69 -14.41 14.62
N TRP A 1039 -11.83 -14.58 15.94
CA TRP A 1039 -10.87 -15.30 16.78
C TRP A 1039 -10.71 -16.77 16.37
N PHE A 1040 -11.81 -17.48 16.13
CA PHE A 1040 -11.78 -18.90 15.77
C PHE A 1040 -11.57 -19.16 14.26
N PHE A 1041 -11.88 -18.19 13.41
CA PHE A 1041 -11.78 -18.31 11.95
C PHE A 1041 -10.90 -17.19 11.34
N PRO A 1042 -9.56 -17.25 11.53
CA PRO A 1042 -8.62 -16.28 10.94
C PRO A 1042 -8.72 -16.17 9.42
N GLN A 1043 -9.15 -17.25 8.75
CA GLN A 1043 -9.29 -17.32 7.29
C GLN A 1043 -10.24 -16.26 6.73
N ILE A 1044 -11.20 -15.76 7.53
CA ILE A 1044 -12.10 -14.68 7.11
C ILE A 1044 -11.31 -13.40 6.78
N THR A 1045 -10.19 -13.18 7.48
CA THR A 1045 -9.31 -12.02 7.30
C THR A 1045 -8.18 -12.27 6.31
N THR A 1046 -7.72 -13.51 6.13
CA THR A 1046 -6.60 -13.82 5.21
C THR A 1046 -7.09 -14.15 3.79
N PHE A 1047 -8.32 -14.66 3.64
CA PHE A 1047 -8.83 -15.13 2.34
C PHE A 1047 -8.68 -14.13 1.19
N LEU A 1048 -9.05 -12.86 1.39
CA LEU A 1048 -8.99 -11.87 0.32
C LEU A 1048 -7.55 -11.41 0.03
N PRO A 1049 -6.69 -11.13 1.04
CA PRO A 1049 -5.25 -10.98 0.85
C PRO A 1049 -4.60 -12.14 0.07
N ASP A 1050 -4.88 -13.39 0.45
CA ASP A 1050 -4.29 -14.58 -0.16
C ASP A 1050 -4.74 -14.76 -1.63
N LEU A 1051 -5.98 -14.38 -1.94
CA LEU A 1051 -6.53 -14.42 -3.31
C LEU A 1051 -5.96 -13.33 -4.22
N LEU A 1052 -5.63 -12.17 -3.63
CA LEU A 1052 -5.12 -10.99 -4.32
C LEU A 1052 -3.84 -10.53 -3.62
N PRO A 1053 -2.71 -11.25 -3.75
CA PRO A 1053 -1.46 -10.82 -3.11
C PRO A 1053 -1.01 -9.45 -3.62
N ASP A 1054 -0.35 -8.68 -2.74
CA ASP A 1054 0.29 -7.41 -3.12
C ASP A 1054 1.52 -7.74 -4.00
N ASN A 1055 1.67 -7.08 -5.16
CA ASN A 1055 2.83 -7.26 -6.04
C ASN A 1055 4.07 -6.54 -5.51
#